data_AF-A0A3M7M2B5-F1
#
_entry.id   AF-A0A3M7M2B5-F1
#
_cell.length_a   1.000
_cell.length_b   1.000
_cell.length_c   1.000
_cell.angle_alpha   90.00
_cell.angle_beta   90.00
_cell.angle_gamma   90.00
#
_symmetry.space_group_name_H-M   'P 1'
#
loop_
_entity.id
_entity.type
_entity.pdbx_description
1 polymer ?
#
loop_
_entity_poly.entity_id
_entity_poly.type
_entity_poly.pdbx_seq_one_letter_code
_entity_poly.pdbx_strand_id
1 'polypeptide(L)'
;MPMLAEPWKKYQPFKPLHLPNRTWPNKTIEKPPRWLSTDLRDGNQSLVDPMDGAQKWDYFNMLVKLGYKEIEVSFPSASQTDFDFTQRLIQTPGIVPDDVWVQVLSPCRKELIRRTVDSLKGARKAILHLYLATSPCFQQIVFDMNDEETLALAVECTRYARAITKDDPAQAGTEWAYEFSPETFSDSSPEFVIKVCEAVKAAWEPSVDNPIIFNLPATVEMSTPNVYADQIEYFCNNISEREKICVSLHPHNDRGCAVAAAELAQMAGADRVEGTLFGNGERTGNVDLVTLGLNLYTQGIHPKIDFSDLKSIIDMVESCNKIPIHPRAPYGGQLVVCAFSGSHQDAIKKGFQMRKKNGATNESRWQIPYLPLDPQDIGRTYEAIIRVNSQSGKGGIAWIIQRQLELDLPRGLQIAFSKIVQKETDMLGRELLPTEITNLFEEAYHLKRNPRFSLVDYEIKADRSETPQPPQDGRTASSRNLRRIFSGVIEIDGQEHKIRGSGNGALSSLADALRSLGIDLDVVDYNEHTIGTSKDAKAATYIGCTAAQSSQKVWGVGIHHDVVQASLIAMLSAASSFLSSRPTTPIPFRPKRSNTLEIPSPDSSPTRTGKQENSGSIVERLEAAVNGSQADTKSAANSRDNIPPSPAYFPTSAASPLHPPTALYTKLKNISNDALTKHQDFVIPPRSGKAWHVPAGSLFRLSTPQGPQVGDLNVWSMHDPREKFWAARTRQLQSSHVKEGDRLWSCLPFMRPLCGVVADGCEIKDAGREEKRDERGGVTKWGGRCHDLLGTRCDPYVSNMLTSTSYDYHCHSNLVRAVLPYGLTEFDVHDVLNVFQVTGLDSQGRYFMEASPATENSYITFFAEQDLLCALSTCPGGDLSAWGWHQAEEAGGGAEDEKKGEEQRDMKSTCRPIRVEVMEVKDKGMLEGWEGAKKSGYKGMHGMHVPEGEV
;
A
#
# COMPACT_ATOMS: atom_id res chain seq x y z
N MET A 1 -31.63 20.52 -0.48
CA MET A 1 -31.04 19.28 -1.04
C MET A 1 -30.08 19.69 -2.15
N PRO A 2 -28.96 18.98 -2.39
CA PRO A 2 -27.99 19.36 -3.43
C PRO A 2 -28.41 18.99 -4.86
N MET A 3 -29.31 18.01 -5.02
CA MET A 3 -29.83 17.60 -6.33
C MET A 3 -31.06 18.43 -6.72
N LEU A 4 -31.14 18.86 -7.98
CA LEU A 4 -32.27 19.61 -8.53
C LEU A 4 -33.45 18.67 -8.86
N ALA A 5 -34.66 19.07 -8.49
CA ALA A 5 -35.89 18.37 -8.88
C ALA A 5 -36.25 18.59 -10.37
N GLU A 6 -35.86 19.75 -10.93
CA GLU A 6 -36.16 20.16 -12.30
C GLU A 6 -34.86 20.54 -13.05
N PRO A 7 -33.94 19.58 -13.29
CA PRO A 7 -32.59 19.86 -13.82
C PRO A 7 -32.60 20.55 -15.20
N TRP A 8 -33.65 20.34 -16.01
CA TRP A 8 -33.83 20.98 -17.32
C TRP A 8 -33.96 22.51 -17.26
N LYS A 9 -34.21 23.10 -16.08
CA LYS A 9 -34.17 24.56 -15.88
C LYS A 9 -32.74 25.13 -15.83
N LYS A 10 -31.71 24.28 -15.65
CA LYS A 10 -30.30 24.67 -15.61
C LYS A 10 -29.47 24.04 -16.73
N TYR A 11 -29.74 22.80 -17.08
CA TYR A 11 -28.96 22.03 -18.05
C TYR A 11 -29.78 21.82 -19.33
N GLN A 12 -29.32 22.37 -20.45
CA GLN A 12 -29.95 22.16 -21.76
C GLN A 12 -29.45 20.85 -22.39
N PRO A 13 -30.29 20.08 -23.09
CA PRO A 13 -29.83 18.94 -23.88
C PRO A 13 -28.93 19.40 -25.03
N PHE A 14 -27.81 18.71 -25.25
CA PHE A 14 -26.98 18.91 -26.44
C PHE A 14 -27.79 18.62 -27.71
N LYS A 15 -27.59 19.40 -28.78
CA LYS A 15 -28.28 19.25 -30.07
C LYS A 15 -27.33 18.59 -31.09
N PRO A 16 -27.46 17.30 -31.42
CA PRO A 16 -26.59 16.63 -32.38
C PRO A 16 -26.75 17.18 -33.80
N LEU A 17 -25.70 17.02 -34.61
CA LEU A 17 -25.78 17.23 -36.05
C LEU A 17 -26.75 16.23 -36.71
N HIS A 18 -27.50 16.68 -37.71
CA HIS A 18 -28.32 15.80 -38.53
C HIS A 18 -27.50 15.24 -39.70
N LEU A 19 -26.70 14.21 -39.41
CA LEU A 19 -25.86 13.52 -40.40
C LEU A 19 -26.45 12.13 -40.75
N PRO A 20 -27.50 12.04 -41.58
CA PRO A 20 -28.18 10.78 -41.86
C PRO A 20 -27.30 9.79 -42.65
N ASN A 21 -26.34 10.30 -43.42
CA ASN A 21 -25.45 9.53 -44.29
C ASN A 21 -24.05 9.30 -43.67
N ARG A 22 -23.92 9.33 -42.33
CA ARG A 22 -22.65 9.10 -41.63
C ARG A 22 -22.00 7.76 -42.05
N THR A 23 -20.69 7.76 -42.25
CA THR A 23 -19.93 6.60 -42.73
C THR A 23 -19.08 5.95 -41.65
N TRP A 24 -18.71 6.68 -40.58
CA TRP A 24 -17.92 6.12 -39.47
C TRP A 24 -18.44 4.81 -38.85
N PRO A 25 -19.76 4.53 -38.74
CA PRO A 25 -20.23 3.27 -38.15
C PRO A 25 -19.96 2.01 -38.99
N ASN A 26 -19.58 2.18 -40.26
CA ASN A 26 -19.32 1.09 -41.20
C ASN A 26 -17.83 0.94 -41.55
N LYS A 27 -16.96 1.68 -40.85
CA LYS A 27 -15.50 1.63 -41.02
C LYS A 27 -14.86 0.88 -39.85
N THR A 28 -13.60 0.52 -40.02
CA THR A 28 -12.73 -0.05 -38.98
C THR A 28 -11.41 0.71 -38.99
N ILE A 29 -10.74 0.82 -37.84
CA ILE A 29 -9.36 1.32 -37.79
C ILE A 29 -8.45 0.22 -38.34
N GLU A 30 -7.60 0.54 -39.31
CA GLU A 30 -6.69 -0.42 -39.99
C GLU A 30 -5.20 -0.06 -39.80
N LYS A 31 -4.92 1.13 -39.29
CA LYS A 31 -3.58 1.71 -39.08
C LYS A 31 -3.56 2.55 -37.80
N PRO A 32 -2.43 2.70 -37.10
CA PRO A 32 -2.33 3.70 -36.05
C PRO A 32 -2.43 5.13 -36.62
N PRO A 33 -2.96 6.09 -35.85
CA PRO A 33 -2.91 7.50 -36.19
C PRO A 33 -1.48 8.05 -36.04
N ARG A 34 -1.29 9.34 -36.34
CA ARG A 34 -0.18 10.12 -35.74
C ARG A 34 -0.46 10.29 -34.24
N TRP A 35 0.53 10.05 -33.39
CA TRP A 35 0.42 10.21 -31.94
C TRP A 35 1.15 11.47 -31.49
N LEU A 36 0.48 12.30 -30.68
CA LEU A 36 1.13 13.26 -29.80
C LEU A 36 0.87 12.91 -28.32
N SER A 37 1.93 13.01 -27.52
CA SER A 37 1.83 13.08 -26.06
C SER A 37 1.87 14.54 -25.60
N THR A 38 0.88 14.95 -24.79
CA THR A 38 0.86 16.26 -24.09
C THR A 38 1.10 16.12 -22.58
N ASP A 39 1.67 15.00 -22.14
CA ASP A 39 1.98 14.74 -20.72
C ASP A 39 2.82 15.85 -20.06
N LEU A 40 3.75 16.44 -20.80
CA LEU A 40 4.65 17.50 -20.32
C LEU A 40 4.02 18.90 -20.31
N ARG A 41 2.83 19.08 -20.92
CA ARG A 41 2.09 20.34 -20.99
C ARG A 41 0.69 20.20 -20.38
N ASP A 42 -0.28 19.56 -21.04
CA ASP A 42 -1.64 19.42 -20.49
C ASP A 42 -1.68 18.49 -19.26
N GLY A 43 -0.93 17.37 -19.32
CA GLY A 43 -0.80 16.48 -18.16
C GLY A 43 -0.05 17.13 -16.98
N ASN A 44 0.92 18.00 -17.26
CA ASN A 44 1.72 18.66 -16.24
C ASN A 44 0.99 19.83 -15.57
N GLN A 45 0.17 20.59 -16.30
CA GLN A 45 -0.54 21.76 -15.75
C GLN A 45 -1.69 21.36 -14.81
N SER A 46 -2.24 20.15 -14.94
CA SER A 46 -3.32 19.63 -14.09
C SER A 46 -2.82 18.99 -12.78
N LEU A 47 -1.51 18.96 -12.54
CA LEU A 47 -0.93 18.41 -11.31
C LEU A 47 -1.01 19.43 -10.16
N VAL A 48 -1.38 18.96 -8.97
CA VAL A 48 -1.34 19.77 -7.73
C VAL A 48 0.09 20.23 -7.44
N ASP A 49 1.06 19.34 -7.65
CA ASP A 49 2.50 19.61 -7.61
C ASP A 49 3.09 19.31 -9.00
N PRO A 50 3.32 20.31 -9.87
CA PRO A 50 3.88 20.11 -11.21
C PRO A 50 5.22 19.36 -11.23
N MET A 51 5.60 18.83 -12.40
CA MET A 51 6.91 18.20 -12.61
C MET A 51 8.04 19.23 -12.52
N ASP A 52 9.13 18.88 -11.85
CA ASP A 52 10.37 19.66 -11.91
C ASP A 52 11.16 19.43 -13.21
N GLY A 53 12.25 20.19 -13.39
CA GLY A 53 13.10 20.13 -14.59
C GLY A 53 13.95 18.86 -14.75
N ALA A 54 13.97 17.95 -13.78
CA ALA A 54 14.49 16.59 -13.91
C ALA A 54 13.36 15.61 -14.23
N GLN A 55 12.22 15.70 -13.52
CA GLN A 55 11.02 14.90 -13.82
C GLN A 55 10.57 15.08 -15.28
N LYS A 56 10.44 16.32 -15.77
CA LYS A 56 10.13 16.59 -17.19
C LYS A 56 11.18 16.02 -18.16
N TRP A 57 12.44 15.97 -17.76
CA TRP A 57 13.54 15.47 -18.58
C TRP A 57 13.47 13.93 -18.72
N ASP A 58 13.31 13.22 -17.62
CA ASP A 58 13.24 11.76 -17.62
C ASP A 58 11.94 11.26 -18.30
N TYR A 59 10.84 11.98 -18.13
CA TYR A 59 9.58 11.72 -18.84
C TYR A 59 9.69 11.98 -20.35
N PHE A 60 10.38 13.05 -20.79
CA PHE A 60 10.67 13.28 -22.22
C PHE A 60 11.50 12.14 -22.82
N ASN A 61 12.57 11.72 -22.12
CA ASN A 61 13.39 10.59 -22.56
C ASN A 61 12.60 9.27 -22.60
N MET A 62 11.65 9.05 -21.67
CA MET A 62 10.72 7.94 -21.75
C MET A 62 9.87 8.03 -23.02
N LEU A 63 9.18 9.15 -23.28
CA LEU A 63 8.31 9.30 -24.46
C LEU A 63 9.06 9.06 -25.78
N VAL A 64 10.28 9.58 -25.89
CA VAL A 64 11.18 9.31 -27.04
C VAL A 64 11.52 7.82 -27.15
N LYS A 65 11.87 7.15 -26.04
CA LYS A 65 12.15 5.70 -25.99
C LYS A 65 10.93 4.86 -26.37
N LEU A 66 9.73 5.23 -25.92
CA LEU A 66 8.47 4.56 -26.26
C LEU A 66 8.13 4.70 -27.75
N GLY A 67 8.68 5.69 -28.44
CA GLY A 67 8.55 5.87 -29.90
C GLY A 67 7.66 7.04 -30.33
N TYR A 68 7.22 7.91 -29.41
CA TYR A 68 6.45 9.12 -29.78
C TYR A 68 7.28 10.04 -30.69
N LYS A 69 6.64 10.56 -31.74
CA LYS A 69 7.26 11.42 -32.77
C LYS A 69 6.76 12.85 -32.78
N GLU A 70 5.76 13.15 -31.96
CA GLU A 70 5.25 14.50 -31.71
C GLU A 70 5.02 14.58 -30.19
N ILE A 71 5.62 15.58 -29.53
CA ILE A 71 5.56 15.73 -28.07
C ILE A 71 5.34 17.20 -27.74
N GLU A 72 4.27 17.51 -27.02
CA GLU A 72 4.00 18.87 -26.52
C GLU A 72 4.71 19.08 -25.18
N VAL A 73 5.82 19.79 -25.20
CA VAL A 73 6.79 19.82 -24.09
C VAL A 73 6.51 20.89 -23.04
N SER A 74 5.81 21.97 -23.41
CA SER A 74 5.67 23.14 -22.55
C SER A 74 4.64 24.18 -23.04
N PHE A 75 4.32 25.13 -22.16
CA PHE A 75 3.64 26.40 -22.47
C PHE A 75 4.61 27.57 -22.15
N PRO A 76 5.59 27.83 -23.03
CA PRO A 76 6.81 28.59 -22.69
C PRO A 76 6.59 30.12 -22.62
N SER A 77 5.46 30.61 -23.12
CA SER A 77 5.03 31.99 -22.92
C SER A 77 4.35 32.23 -21.56
N ALA A 78 3.88 31.18 -20.88
CA ALA A 78 3.21 31.27 -19.58
C ALA A 78 4.16 31.13 -18.37
N SER A 79 5.30 30.44 -18.52
CA SER A 79 6.28 30.24 -17.43
C SER A 79 7.73 30.29 -17.93
N GLN A 80 8.64 30.77 -17.08
CA GLN A 80 10.07 30.76 -17.38
C GLN A 80 10.66 29.34 -17.32
N THR A 81 10.22 28.50 -16.37
CA THR A 81 10.64 27.10 -16.26
C THR A 81 10.35 26.31 -17.55
N ASP A 82 9.20 26.58 -18.17
CA ASP A 82 8.77 25.93 -19.41
C ASP A 82 9.54 26.43 -20.64
N PHE A 83 9.89 27.72 -20.68
CA PHE A 83 10.81 28.30 -21.67
C PHE A 83 12.21 27.68 -21.57
N ASP A 84 12.76 27.64 -20.35
CA ASP A 84 14.11 27.13 -20.07
C ASP A 84 14.20 25.62 -20.33
N PHE A 85 13.15 24.85 -20.00
CA PHE A 85 13.07 23.43 -20.34
C PHE A 85 13.08 23.20 -21.86
N THR A 86 12.29 23.96 -22.62
CA THR A 86 12.23 23.86 -24.08
C THR A 86 13.58 24.17 -24.71
N GLN A 87 14.22 25.27 -24.31
CA GLN A 87 15.56 25.63 -24.78
C GLN A 87 16.61 24.60 -24.35
N ARG A 88 16.53 24.04 -23.13
CA ARG A 88 17.46 22.98 -22.68
C ARG A 88 17.33 21.70 -23.52
N LEU A 89 16.11 21.28 -23.89
CA LEU A 89 15.91 20.14 -24.80
C LEU A 89 16.56 20.39 -26.16
N ILE A 90 16.31 21.57 -26.74
CA ILE A 90 16.81 21.96 -28.07
C ILE A 90 18.34 22.12 -28.10
N GLN A 91 18.92 22.75 -27.07
CA GLN A 91 20.35 23.05 -27.02
C GLN A 91 21.22 21.84 -26.64
N THR A 92 20.66 20.78 -26.05
CA THR A 92 21.44 19.60 -25.64
C THR A 92 21.56 18.59 -26.80
N PRO A 93 22.77 18.35 -27.36
CA PRO A 93 22.92 17.52 -28.55
C PRO A 93 22.44 16.08 -28.35
N GLY A 94 21.64 15.58 -29.29
CA GLY A 94 21.18 14.18 -29.32
C GLY A 94 20.01 13.83 -28.39
N ILE A 95 19.47 14.79 -27.63
CA ILE A 95 18.31 14.55 -26.75
C ILE A 95 17.00 14.55 -27.52
N VAL A 96 16.83 15.47 -28.48
CA VAL A 96 15.71 15.46 -29.45
C VAL A 96 16.17 14.74 -30.73
N PRO A 97 15.60 13.58 -31.10
CA PRO A 97 15.95 12.90 -32.35
C PRO A 97 15.47 13.62 -33.61
N ASP A 98 16.15 13.37 -34.74
CA ASP A 98 15.88 13.95 -36.06
C ASP A 98 14.45 13.69 -36.63
N ASP A 99 13.74 12.70 -36.08
CA ASP A 99 12.38 12.32 -36.46
C ASP A 99 11.31 12.71 -35.43
N VAL A 100 11.67 13.42 -34.36
CA VAL A 100 10.75 13.94 -33.34
C VAL A 100 10.47 15.42 -33.55
N TRP A 101 9.20 15.79 -33.51
CA TRP A 101 8.71 17.16 -33.49
C TRP A 101 8.46 17.64 -32.05
N VAL A 102 9.02 18.79 -31.71
CA VAL A 102 8.75 19.48 -30.44
C VAL A 102 7.56 20.43 -30.64
N GLN A 103 6.46 20.19 -29.94
CA GLN A 103 5.29 21.07 -29.93
C GLN A 103 5.28 21.96 -28.69
N VAL A 104 4.82 23.21 -28.84
CA VAL A 104 4.64 24.16 -27.74
C VAL A 104 3.40 25.02 -27.96
N LEU A 105 2.70 25.31 -26.86
CA LEU A 105 1.44 26.05 -26.87
C LEU A 105 1.65 27.57 -26.81
N SER A 106 0.76 28.32 -27.47
CA SER A 106 0.52 29.75 -27.22
C SER A 106 -0.94 30.12 -27.50
N PRO A 107 -1.56 31.04 -26.74
CA PRO A 107 -2.83 31.63 -27.14
C PRO A 107 -2.61 32.58 -28.33
N CYS A 108 -3.70 32.98 -28.98
CA CYS A 108 -3.72 34.04 -29.99
C CYS A 108 -3.45 35.45 -29.40
N ARG A 109 -2.21 35.71 -28.96
CA ARG A 109 -1.69 37.05 -28.60
C ARG A 109 -0.24 37.22 -29.05
N LYS A 110 0.07 38.28 -29.81
CA LYS A 110 1.34 38.42 -30.56
C LYS A 110 2.59 38.38 -29.68
N GLU A 111 2.54 38.96 -28.49
CA GLU A 111 3.65 38.97 -27.52
C GLU A 111 3.95 37.57 -26.97
N LEU A 112 2.91 36.75 -26.74
CA LEU A 112 3.04 35.37 -26.29
C LEU A 112 3.47 34.46 -27.45
N ILE A 113 2.91 34.64 -28.65
CA ILE A 113 3.32 33.95 -29.88
C ILE A 113 4.82 34.17 -30.16
N ARG A 114 5.29 35.43 -30.07
CA ARG A 114 6.72 35.77 -30.22
C ARG A 114 7.57 35.03 -29.19
N ARG A 115 7.19 35.06 -27.91
CA ARG A 115 7.95 34.36 -26.84
C ARG A 115 7.95 32.83 -27.04
N THR A 116 6.85 32.25 -27.49
CA THR A 116 6.78 30.80 -27.78
C THR A 116 7.66 30.43 -28.98
N VAL A 117 7.66 31.21 -30.06
CA VAL A 117 8.60 31.04 -31.18
C VAL A 117 10.06 31.25 -30.75
N ASP A 118 10.34 32.22 -29.88
CA ASP A 118 11.68 32.45 -29.34
C ASP A 118 12.20 31.26 -28.51
N SER A 119 11.32 30.50 -27.84
CA SER A 119 11.67 29.27 -27.11
C SER A 119 12.06 28.09 -28.01
N LEU A 120 11.66 28.12 -29.29
CA LEU A 120 11.94 27.09 -30.29
C LEU A 120 13.22 27.34 -31.11
N LYS A 121 13.90 28.48 -30.90
CA LYS A 121 15.11 28.84 -31.64
C LYS A 121 16.18 27.74 -31.55
N GLY A 122 16.59 27.23 -32.71
CA GLY A 122 17.55 26.12 -32.84
C GLY A 122 16.93 24.74 -32.96
N ALA A 123 15.61 24.58 -32.81
CA ALA A 123 14.94 23.30 -33.04
C ALA A 123 15.07 22.89 -34.52
N ARG A 124 15.34 21.61 -34.79
CA ARG A 124 15.35 21.08 -36.16
C ARG A 124 13.94 20.95 -36.75
N LYS A 125 12.99 20.55 -35.90
CA LYS A 125 11.56 20.33 -36.21
C LYS A 125 10.71 20.86 -35.07
N ALA A 126 9.77 21.74 -35.37
CA ALA A 126 8.91 22.34 -34.37
C ALA A 126 7.46 22.48 -34.85
N ILE A 127 6.51 22.23 -33.95
CA ILE A 127 5.08 22.53 -34.15
C ILE A 127 4.75 23.73 -33.26
N LEU A 128 4.35 24.84 -33.87
CA LEU A 128 3.74 25.96 -33.14
C LEU A 128 2.24 25.71 -33.03
N HIS A 129 1.75 25.43 -31.83
CA HIS A 129 0.33 25.23 -31.56
C HIS A 129 -0.29 26.54 -31.05
N LEU A 130 -1.17 27.15 -31.86
CA LEU A 130 -2.00 28.28 -31.45
C LEU A 130 -3.45 27.87 -31.15
N TYR A 131 -4.06 28.48 -30.15
CA TYR A 131 -5.47 28.25 -29.82
C TYR A 131 -6.26 29.53 -29.58
N LEU A 132 -7.56 29.45 -29.88
CA LEU A 132 -8.57 30.47 -29.60
C LEU A 132 -9.93 29.79 -29.40
N ALA A 133 -10.69 30.20 -28.38
CA ALA A 133 -12.01 29.63 -28.12
C ALA A 133 -13.04 30.03 -29.18
N THR A 134 -13.81 29.06 -29.67
CA THR A 134 -14.86 29.28 -30.68
C THR A 134 -16.28 28.95 -30.23
N SER A 135 -16.50 28.55 -28.96
CA SER A 135 -17.88 28.35 -28.49
C SER A 135 -18.55 29.68 -28.10
N PRO A 136 -19.86 29.83 -28.34
CA PRO A 136 -20.60 31.04 -27.97
C PRO A 136 -20.49 31.40 -26.48
N CYS A 137 -20.34 30.38 -25.62
CA CYS A 137 -20.14 30.56 -24.19
C CYS A 137 -18.84 31.35 -23.89
N PHE A 138 -17.72 30.97 -24.50
CA PHE A 138 -16.43 31.63 -24.28
C PHE A 138 -16.36 32.99 -24.99
N GLN A 139 -16.84 33.06 -26.24
CA GLN A 139 -16.93 34.32 -27.00
C GLN A 139 -17.68 35.41 -26.20
N GLN A 140 -18.82 35.08 -25.60
CA GLN A 140 -19.67 36.03 -24.87
C GLN A 140 -19.20 36.32 -23.44
N ILE A 141 -18.65 35.33 -22.72
CA ILE A 141 -18.36 35.47 -21.27
C ILE A 141 -16.89 35.79 -20.99
N VAL A 142 -15.96 35.31 -21.82
CA VAL A 142 -14.50 35.40 -21.58
C VAL A 142 -13.84 36.48 -22.44
N PHE A 143 -14.30 36.64 -23.69
CA PHE A 143 -13.66 37.54 -24.66
C PHE A 143 -14.45 38.80 -25.00
N ASP A 144 -15.78 38.81 -24.79
CA ASP A 144 -16.72 39.85 -25.25
C ASP A 144 -16.55 40.15 -26.76
N MET A 145 -16.50 39.09 -27.57
CA MET A 145 -16.26 39.12 -29.01
C MET A 145 -17.36 38.41 -29.80
N ASN A 146 -17.56 38.84 -31.05
CA ASN A 146 -18.40 38.16 -32.02
C ASN A 146 -17.59 37.27 -33.00
N ASP A 147 -18.28 36.51 -33.86
CA ASP A 147 -17.69 35.60 -34.85
C ASP A 147 -16.72 36.27 -35.84
N GLU A 148 -16.98 37.51 -36.25
CA GLU A 148 -16.12 38.24 -37.18
C GLU A 148 -14.83 38.71 -36.51
N GLU A 149 -14.92 39.16 -35.26
CA GLU A 149 -13.77 39.55 -34.43
C GLU A 149 -12.91 38.33 -34.07
N THR A 150 -13.55 37.23 -33.67
CA THR A 150 -12.90 35.95 -33.36
C THR A 150 -12.13 35.42 -34.58
N LEU A 151 -12.75 35.44 -35.76
CA LEU A 151 -12.11 35.04 -37.01
C LEU A 151 -10.98 36.00 -37.41
N ALA A 152 -11.17 37.31 -37.28
CA ALA A 152 -10.15 38.30 -37.58
C ALA A 152 -8.89 38.11 -36.70
N LEU A 153 -9.08 37.86 -35.40
CA LEU A 153 -8.00 37.59 -34.45
C LEU A 153 -7.23 36.30 -34.79
N ALA A 154 -7.94 35.21 -35.12
CA ALA A 154 -7.32 33.95 -35.54
C ALA A 154 -6.47 34.13 -36.81
N VAL A 155 -6.99 34.86 -37.81
CA VAL A 155 -6.28 35.19 -39.06
C VAL A 155 -5.07 36.09 -38.79
N GLU A 156 -5.22 37.12 -37.95
CA GLU A 156 -4.13 38.04 -37.62
C GLU A 156 -2.98 37.33 -36.88
N CYS A 157 -3.31 36.48 -35.90
CA CYS A 157 -2.33 35.69 -35.16
C CYS A 157 -1.64 34.65 -36.04
N THR A 158 -2.37 34.00 -36.94
CA THR A 158 -1.79 33.03 -37.91
C THR A 158 -0.83 33.73 -38.88
N ARG A 159 -1.21 34.90 -39.42
CA ARG A 159 -0.32 35.70 -40.28
C ARG A 159 0.92 36.16 -39.53
N TYR A 160 0.78 36.59 -38.27
CA TYR A 160 1.91 36.98 -37.44
C TYR A 160 2.85 35.80 -37.16
N ALA A 161 2.29 34.64 -36.76
CA ALA A 161 3.04 33.41 -36.52
C ALA A 161 3.86 33.01 -37.75
N ARG A 162 3.23 32.96 -38.94
CA ARG A 162 3.92 32.69 -40.22
C ARG A 162 5.07 33.66 -40.47
N ALA A 163 4.80 34.96 -40.36
CA ALA A 163 5.77 36.03 -40.60
C ALA A 163 6.98 36.06 -39.64
N ILE A 164 6.93 35.29 -38.55
CA ILE A 164 8.05 35.11 -37.60
C ILE A 164 8.58 33.67 -37.52
N THR A 165 8.10 32.78 -38.39
CA THR A 165 8.50 31.37 -38.48
C THR A 165 8.95 31.03 -39.90
N LYS A 166 8.15 30.31 -40.70
CA LYS A 166 8.56 29.82 -42.02
C LYS A 166 8.83 30.90 -43.07
N ASP A 167 8.30 32.11 -42.90
CA ASP A 167 8.57 33.25 -43.78
C ASP A 167 9.76 34.11 -43.29
N ASP A 168 10.30 33.86 -42.09
CA ASP A 168 11.45 34.60 -41.51
C ASP A 168 12.78 33.91 -41.88
N PRO A 169 13.67 34.54 -42.68
CA PRO A 169 14.96 33.96 -43.06
C PRO A 169 15.86 33.61 -41.87
N ALA A 170 15.68 34.24 -40.70
CA ALA A 170 16.43 33.92 -39.49
C ALA A 170 16.02 32.57 -38.87
N GLN A 171 14.86 32.02 -39.25
CA GLN A 171 14.31 30.75 -38.76
C GLN A 171 14.43 29.61 -39.79
N ALA A 172 15.07 29.84 -40.94
CA ALA A 172 15.15 28.88 -42.05
C ALA A 172 15.96 27.60 -41.74
N GLY A 173 16.58 27.50 -40.56
CA GLY A 173 17.20 26.27 -40.05
C GLY A 173 16.21 25.31 -39.35
N THR A 174 14.97 25.73 -39.11
CA THR A 174 13.90 24.96 -38.46
C THR A 174 12.84 24.56 -39.47
N GLU A 175 12.49 23.28 -39.50
CA GLU A 175 11.31 22.78 -40.21
C GLU A 175 10.07 23.12 -39.35
N TRP A 176 9.23 24.05 -39.84
CA TRP A 176 8.06 24.56 -39.12
C TRP A 176 6.76 23.91 -39.57
N ALA A 177 6.13 23.18 -38.65
CA ALA A 177 4.72 22.82 -38.73
C ALA A 177 3.89 23.78 -37.86
N TYR A 178 2.58 23.84 -38.12
CA TYR A 178 1.66 24.72 -37.42
C TYR A 178 0.39 23.97 -37.09
N GLU A 179 -0.06 24.13 -35.86
CA GLU A 179 -1.30 23.59 -35.34
C GLU A 179 -2.22 24.72 -34.90
N PHE A 180 -3.51 24.62 -35.25
CA PHE A 180 -4.53 25.53 -34.76
C PHE A 180 -5.68 24.76 -34.11
N SER A 181 -5.98 25.13 -32.87
CA SER A 181 -7.15 24.68 -32.11
C SER A 181 -8.24 25.75 -32.06
N PRO A 182 -9.39 25.55 -32.73
CA PRO A 182 -10.68 26.03 -32.22
C PRO A 182 -10.95 25.39 -30.85
N GLU A 183 -10.49 26.03 -29.78
CA GLU A 183 -10.73 25.57 -28.41
C GLU A 183 -12.24 25.58 -28.13
N THR A 184 -12.73 24.64 -27.32
CA THR A 184 -14.17 24.39 -27.09
C THR A 184 -14.95 23.98 -28.36
N PHE A 185 -14.27 23.35 -29.33
CA PHE A 185 -14.87 22.79 -30.55
C PHE A 185 -16.13 21.95 -30.28
N SER A 186 -16.15 21.12 -29.23
CA SER A 186 -17.32 20.29 -28.88
C SER A 186 -18.60 21.07 -28.61
N ASP A 187 -18.50 22.34 -28.20
CA ASP A 187 -19.60 23.29 -27.91
C ASP A 187 -19.74 24.40 -29.00
N SER A 188 -18.89 24.36 -30.04
CA SER A 188 -18.87 25.37 -31.11
C SER A 188 -19.82 25.02 -32.27
N SER A 189 -20.27 26.02 -33.03
CA SER A 189 -20.96 25.77 -34.32
C SER A 189 -19.96 25.14 -35.31
N PRO A 190 -20.24 23.94 -35.86
CA PRO A 190 -19.36 23.32 -36.85
C PRO A 190 -19.20 24.16 -38.11
N GLU A 191 -20.23 24.89 -38.52
CA GLU A 191 -20.20 25.83 -39.64
C GLU A 191 -19.24 27.01 -39.36
N PHE A 192 -19.26 27.57 -38.16
CA PHE A 192 -18.32 28.63 -37.75
C PHE A 192 -16.89 28.10 -37.61
N VAL A 193 -16.70 26.91 -37.04
CA VAL A 193 -15.39 26.25 -36.95
C VAL A 193 -14.76 26.06 -38.34
N ILE A 194 -15.53 25.59 -39.33
CA ILE A 194 -15.05 25.46 -40.71
C ILE A 194 -14.66 26.84 -41.26
N LYS A 195 -15.48 27.87 -41.06
CA LYS A 195 -15.20 29.26 -41.49
C LYS A 195 -13.88 29.79 -40.89
N VAL A 196 -13.62 29.53 -39.60
CA VAL A 196 -12.36 29.90 -38.92
C VAL A 196 -11.19 29.08 -39.47
N CYS A 197 -11.32 27.76 -39.59
CA CYS A 197 -10.26 26.89 -40.07
C CYS A 197 -9.88 27.20 -41.53
N GLU A 198 -10.83 27.47 -42.43
CA GLU A 198 -10.53 27.93 -43.79
C GLU A 198 -9.74 29.24 -43.79
N ALA A 199 -10.13 30.20 -42.96
CA ALA A 199 -9.45 31.50 -42.87
C ALA A 199 -8.02 31.36 -42.29
N VAL A 200 -7.82 30.46 -41.32
CA VAL A 200 -6.50 30.10 -40.77
C VAL A 200 -5.66 29.35 -41.79
N LYS A 201 -6.24 28.39 -42.54
CA LYS A 201 -5.57 27.66 -43.63
C LYS A 201 -5.06 28.63 -44.70
N ALA A 202 -5.90 29.58 -45.11
CA ALA A 202 -5.54 30.63 -46.06
C ALA A 202 -4.52 31.65 -45.52
N ALA A 203 -4.45 31.85 -44.20
CA ALA A 203 -3.43 32.68 -43.57
C ALA A 203 -2.06 31.98 -43.47
N TRP A 204 -2.05 30.68 -43.15
CA TRP A 204 -0.85 29.88 -43.03
C TRP A 204 -0.26 29.47 -44.39
N GLU A 205 -1.08 29.19 -45.40
CA GLU A 205 -0.67 28.55 -46.68
C GLU A 205 0.08 27.22 -46.45
N PRO A 206 -0.60 26.14 -46.03
CA PRO A 206 -0.03 24.80 -45.96
C PRO A 206 0.20 24.19 -47.36
N SER A 207 0.99 23.12 -47.40
CA SER A 207 1.20 22.28 -48.59
C SER A 207 0.74 20.84 -48.32
N VAL A 208 0.87 19.96 -49.32
CA VAL A 208 0.62 18.51 -49.13
C VAL A 208 1.76 17.86 -48.35
N ASP A 209 3.00 18.31 -48.57
CA ASP A 209 4.19 17.79 -47.89
C ASP A 209 4.32 18.29 -46.44
N ASN A 210 3.78 19.48 -46.15
CA ASN A 210 3.68 20.08 -44.81
C ASN A 210 2.24 20.58 -44.57
N PRO A 211 1.32 19.67 -44.18
CA PRO A 211 -0.09 19.99 -43.95
C PRO A 211 -0.29 20.73 -42.62
N ILE A 212 -1.26 21.66 -42.58
CA ILE A 212 -1.68 22.30 -41.32
C ILE A 212 -2.37 21.27 -40.42
N ILE A 213 -2.08 21.31 -39.12
CA ILE A 213 -2.82 20.50 -38.15
C ILE A 213 -4.03 21.32 -37.67
N PHE A 214 -5.24 20.80 -37.86
CA PHE A 214 -6.44 21.32 -37.20
C PHE A 214 -6.83 20.36 -36.09
N ASN A 215 -6.62 20.80 -34.86
CA ASN A 215 -6.91 20.02 -33.67
C ASN A 215 -8.28 20.43 -33.13
N LEU A 216 -9.16 19.45 -32.94
CA LEU A 216 -10.59 19.66 -32.73
C LEU A 216 -10.98 19.18 -31.31
N PRO A 217 -10.62 19.93 -30.26
CA PRO A 217 -10.68 19.43 -28.89
C PRO A 217 -12.11 19.27 -28.38
N ALA A 218 -12.39 18.13 -27.74
CA ALA A 218 -13.49 18.08 -26.79
C ALA A 218 -12.99 18.60 -25.44
N THR A 219 -12.68 19.91 -25.38
CA THR A 219 -12.15 20.62 -24.19
C THR A 219 -13.02 20.40 -22.96
N VAL A 220 -14.33 20.25 -23.18
CA VAL A 220 -15.25 19.56 -22.28
C VAL A 220 -15.94 18.47 -23.09
N GLU A 221 -16.09 17.27 -22.51
CA GLU A 221 -16.90 16.20 -23.11
C GLU A 221 -18.39 16.55 -22.98
N MET A 222 -18.98 17.19 -24.00
CA MET A 222 -20.34 17.74 -23.92
C MET A 222 -21.47 16.74 -24.20
N SER A 223 -21.19 15.62 -24.88
CA SER A 223 -22.21 14.70 -25.41
C SER A 223 -21.72 13.25 -25.45
N THR A 224 -22.44 12.34 -26.12
CA THR A 224 -21.98 10.96 -26.34
C THR A 224 -20.96 10.90 -27.49
N PRO A 225 -20.00 9.95 -27.48
CA PRO A 225 -18.85 9.95 -28.41
C PRO A 225 -19.25 9.84 -29.89
N ASN A 226 -20.41 9.25 -30.18
CA ASN A 226 -20.97 9.20 -31.54
C ASN A 226 -21.33 10.59 -32.10
N VAL A 227 -21.59 11.59 -31.25
CA VAL A 227 -21.92 12.96 -31.66
C VAL A 227 -20.64 13.74 -32.00
N TYR A 228 -19.57 13.51 -31.24
CA TYR A 228 -18.23 14.00 -31.58
C TYR A 228 -17.74 13.38 -32.90
N ALA A 229 -17.93 12.08 -33.11
CA ALA A 229 -17.64 11.43 -34.40
C ALA A 229 -18.45 12.03 -35.57
N ASP A 230 -19.72 12.40 -35.37
CA ASP A 230 -20.51 13.14 -36.36
C ASP A 230 -19.96 14.56 -36.62
N GLN A 231 -19.48 15.28 -35.59
CA GLN A 231 -18.83 16.59 -35.74
C GLN A 231 -17.51 16.48 -36.53
N ILE A 232 -16.71 15.43 -36.28
CA ILE A 232 -15.45 15.18 -36.99
C ILE A 232 -15.69 14.73 -38.43
N GLU A 233 -16.67 13.85 -38.70
CA GLU A 233 -17.02 13.46 -40.07
C GLU A 233 -17.59 14.65 -40.85
N TYR A 234 -18.40 15.49 -40.20
CA TYR A 234 -18.91 16.72 -40.80
C TYR A 234 -17.76 17.70 -41.14
N PHE A 235 -16.80 17.93 -40.24
CA PHE A 235 -15.62 18.76 -40.54
C PHE A 235 -14.82 18.19 -41.72
N CYS A 236 -14.47 16.90 -41.67
CA CYS A 236 -13.69 16.24 -42.72
C CYS A 236 -14.34 16.28 -44.11
N ASN A 237 -15.68 16.24 -44.17
CA ASN A 237 -16.44 16.27 -45.42
C ASN A 237 -16.69 17.68 -45.99
N ASN A 238 -16.50 18.74 -45.20
CA ASN A 238 -16.82 20.12 -45.61
C ASN A 238 -15.60 21.07 -45.64
N ILE A 239 -14.47 20.72 -45.01
CA ILE A 239 -13.23 21.48 -45.12
C ILE A 239 -12.56 21.24 -46.49
N SER A 240 -12.20 22.30 -47.20
CA SER A 240 -11.60 22.22 -48.54
C SER A 240 -10.09 21.99 -48.50
N GLU A 241 -9.52 21.41 -49.57
CA GLU A 241 -8.10 21.02 -49.64
C GLU A 241 -7.70 20.08 -48.49
N ARG A 242 -8.55 19.09 -48.21
CA ARG A 242 -8.43 18.11 -47.11
C ARG A 242 -7.09 17.37 -47.12
N GLU A 243 -6.44 17.26 -48.27
CA GLU A 243 -5.10 16.69 -48.47
C GLU A 243 -3.95 17.57 -47.93
N LYS A 244 -4.19 18.85 -47.65
CA LYS A 244 -3.25 19.79 -47.01
C LYS A 244 -3.49 19.93 -45.51
N ILE A 245 -4.32 19.05 -44.93
CA ILE A 245 -4.79 19.13 -43.56
C ILE A 245 -4.52 17.80 -42.85
N CYS A 246 -4.05 17.89 -41.61
CA CYS A 246 -4.06 16.80 -40.65
C CYS A 246 -5.14 17.08 -39.61
N VAL A 247 -6.19 16.27 -39.55
CA VAL A 247 -7.24 16.42 -38.53
C VAL A 247 -6.80 15.71 -37.26
N SER A 248 -6.65 16.46 -36.17
CA SER A 248 -6.22 15.99 -34.86
C SER A 248 -7.35 16.00 -33.85
N LEU A 249 -7.30 15.06 -32.92
CA LEU A 249 -8.29 14.84 -31.87
C LEU A 249 -7.64 15.06 -30.50
N HIS A 250 -8.28 15.86 -29.65
CA HIS A 250 -7.86 16.10 -28.26
C HIS A 250 -9.11 16.00 -27.36
N PRO A 251 -9.60 14.79 -27.04
CA PRO A 251 -10.81 14.62 -26.25
C PRO A 251 -10.50 14.52 -24.75
N HIS A 252 -11.11 15.40 -23.94
CA HIS A 252 -11.17 15.26 -22.48
C HIS A 252 -12.29 14.30 -22.10
N ASN A 253 -12.32 13.87 -20.84
CA ASN A 253 -13.03 12.66 -20.40
C ASN A 253 -14.20 12.94 -19.43
N ASP A 254 -14.83 14.12 -19.51
CA ASP A 254 -15.80 14.59 -18.50
C ASP A 254 -17.08 13.75 -18.38
N ARG A 255 -17.34 12.85 -19.35
CA ARG A 255 -18.44 11.87 -19.36
C ARG A 255 -17.93 10.43 -19.39
N GLY A 256 -16.62 10.22 -19.20
CA GLY A 256 -15.97 8.92 -19.17
C GLY A 256 -15.89 8.22 -20.53
N CYS A 257 -15.96 8.94 -21.64
CA CYS A 257 -16.05 8.38 -22.98
C CYS A 257 -14.91 8.79 -23.94
N ALA A 258 -13.86 9.47 -23.47
CA ALA A 258 -12.79 10.03 -24.33
C ALA A 258 -12.12 9.01 -25.28
N VAL A 259 -11.87 7.78 -24.80
CA VAL A 259 -11.31 6.69 -25.61
C VAL A 259 -12.23 6.34 -26.79
N ALA A 260 -13.53 6.17 -26.51
CA ALA A 260 -14.52 5.91 -27.56
C ALA A 260 -14.70 7.13 -28.48
N ALA A 261 -14.60 8.36 -27.96
CA ALA A 261 -14.63 9.57 -28.78
C ALA A 261 -13.47 9.58 -29.79
N ALA A 262 -12.25 9.25 -29.35
CA ALA A 262 -11.07 9.17 -30.21
C ALA A 262 -11.14 8.02 -31.24
N GLU A 263 -11.64 6.84 -30.87
CA GLU A 263 -11.76 5.71 -31.80
C GLU A 263 -12.84 5.94 -32.87
N LEU A 264 -14.02 6.42 -32.47
CA LEU A 264 -15.09 6.73 -33.43
C LEU A 264 -14.71 7.90 -34.35
N ALA A 265 -13.97 8.90 -33.84
CA ALA A 265 -13.51 10.02 -34.64
C ALA A 265 -12.34 9.68 -35.59
N GLN A 266 -11.49 8.70 -35.28
CA GLN A 266 -10.55 8.14 -36.27
C GLN A 266 -11.32 7.48 -37.42
N MET A 267 -12.38 6.72 -37.13
CA MET A 267 -13.26 6.15 -38.16
C MET A 267 -14.08 7.23 -38.92
N ALA A 268 -14.33 8.38 -38.31
CA ALA A 268 -14.87 9.57 -38.96
C ALA A 268 -13.90 10.24 -39.96
N GLY A 269 -12.61 9.91 -39.92
CA GLY A 269 -11.60 10.41 -40.86
C GLY A 269 -10.56 11.35 -40.26
N ALA A 270 -10.33 11.30 -38.95
CA ALA A 270 -9.18 11.97 -38.33
C ALA A 270 -7.86 11.23 -38.59
N ASP A 271 -6.75 11.97 -38.58
CA ASP A 271 -5.41 11.48 -38.90
C ASP A 271 -4.51 11.32 -37.67
N ARG A 272 -4.82 12.04 -36.58
CA ARG A 272 -3.94 12.27 -35.43
C ARG A 272 -4.73 12.27 -34.11
N VAL A 273 -4.09 11.83 -33.04
CA VAL A 273 -4.63 11.88 -31.67
C VAL A 273 -3.58 12.47 -30.74
N GLU A 274 -4.00 13.46 -29.97
CA GLU A 274 -3.30 13.97 -28.79
C GLU A 274 -3.89 13.34 -27.52
N GLY A 275 -3.05 13.07 -26.53
CA GLY A 275 -3.49 12.59 -25.23
C GLY A 275 -2.34 12.46 -24.25
N THR A 276 -2.53 11.62 -23.23
CA THR A 276 -1.52 11.37 -22.19
C THR A 276 -1.44 9.89 -21.83
N LEU A 277 -0.34 9.49 -21.18
CA LEU A 277 -0.20 8.14 -20.62
C LEU A 277 -1.14 7.99 -19.41
N PHE A 278 -1.99 6.96 -19.44
CA PHE A 278 -3.03 6.68 -18.45
C PHE A 278 -4.07 7.80 -18.26
N GLY A 279 -4.21 8.70 -19.23
CA GLY A 279 -5.28 9.71 -19.24
C GLY A 279 -5.13 10.79 -18.18
N ASN A 280 -3.91 11.16 -17.80
CA ASN A 280 -3.67 12.36 -16.99
C ASN A 280 -4.12 13.65 -17.75
N GLY A 281 -4.43 14.72 -17.03
CA GLY A 281 -4.89 15.98 -17.60
C GLY A 281 -5.95 16.66 -16.76
N GLU A 282 -6.43 17.78 -17.28
CA GLU A 282 -7.40 18.64 -16.61
C GLU A 282 -8.69 17.92 -16.19
N ARG A 283 -9.13 18.15 -14.93
CA ARG A 283 -10.38 17.67 -14.29
C ARG A 283 -10.61 16.14 -14.25
N THR A 284 -10.83 15.56 -15.43
CA THR A 284 -11.19 14.15 -15.67
C THR A 284 -10.18 13.44 -16.57
N GLY A 285 -9.22 14.19 -17.12
CA GLY A 285 -8.12 13.67 -17.91
C GLY A 285 -8.30 13.83 -19.42
N ASN A 286 -7.18 13.74 -20.13
CA ASN A 286 -7.15 13.52 -21.57
C ASN A 286 -7.53 12.07 -21.90
N VAL A 287 -7.68 11.78 -23.19
CA VAL A 287 -7.72 10.39 -23.66
C VAL A 287 -6.42 9.64 -23.34
N ASP A 288 -6.57 8.41 -22.84
CA ASP A 288 -5.45 7.54 -22.48
C ASP A 288 -4.81 6.90 -23.73
N LEU A 289 -3.56 7.30 -24.01
CA LEU A 289 -2.74 6.78 -25.10
C LEU A 289 -2.29 5.33 -24.89
N VAL A 290 -2.20 4.86 -23.64
CA VAL A 290 -1.92 3.44 -23.33
C VAL A 290 -3.11 2.59 -23.73
N THR A 291 -4.32 2.99 -23.31
CA THR A 291 -5.57 2.32 -23.72
C THR A 291 -5.73 2.33 -25.24
N LEU A 292 -5.59 3.48 -25.91
CA LEU A 292 -5.71 3.54 -27.37
C LEU A 292 -4.67 2.69 -28.09
N GLY A 293 -3.40 2.74 -27.68
CA GLY A 293 -2.32 1.95 -28.28
C GLY A 293 -2.52 0.44 -28.13
N LEU A 294 -2.99 -0.02 -26.97
CA LEU A 294 -3.22 -1.44 -26.71
C LEU A 294 -4.59 -1.94 -27.21
N ASN A 295 -5.57 -1.06 -27.40
CA ASN A 295 -6.78 -1.36 -28.19
C ASN A 295 -6.40 -1.71 -29.64
N LEU A 296 -5.51 -0.96 -30.29
CA LEU A 296 -4.98 -1.34 -31.61
C LEU A 296 -4.22 -2.68 -31.55
N TYR A 297 -3.34 -2.86 -30.57
CA TYR A 297 -2.54 -4.07 -30.41
C TYR A 297 -3.41 -5.34 -30.30
N THR A 298 -4.48 -5.29 -29.50
CA THR A 298 -5.41 -6.43 -29.33
C THR A 298 -6.26 -6.72 -30.58
N GLN A 299 -6.40 -5.77 -31.51
CA GLN A 299 -6.97 -6.01 -32.84
C GLN A 299 -5.92 -6.45 -33.90
N GLY A 300 -4.66 -6.62 -33.50
CA GLY A 300 -3.55 -7.04 -34.38
C GLY A 300 -2.88 -5.89 -35.15
N ILE A 301 -3.15 -4.63 -34.78
CA ILE A 301 -2.57 -3.43 -35.40
C ILE A 301 -1.45 -2.93 -34.50
N HIS A 302 -0.20 -2.97 -34.99
CA HIS A 302 0.95 -2.48 -34.22
C HIS A 302 0.84 -0.96 -34.00
N PRO A 303 0.76 -0.46 -32.75
CA PRO A 303 0.51 0.96 -32.47
C PRO A 303 1.68 1.88 -32.81
N LYS A 304 2.88 1.31 -33.06
CA LYS A 304 4.17 2.01 -33.23
C LYS A 304 4.69 2.71 -31.94
N ILE A 305 4.08 2.40 -30.81
CA ILE A 305 4.54 2.75 -29.46
C ILE A 305 4.85 1.44 -28.72
N ASP A 306 5.98 1.36 -28.02
CA ASP A 306 6.41 0.17 -27.28
C ASP A 306 5.86 0.17 -25.84
N PHE A 307 4.92 -0.73 -25.56
CA PHE A 307 4.35 -0.93 -24.22
C PHE A 307 4.81 -2.24 -23.55
N SER A 308 5.92 -2.85 -24.03
CA SER A 308 6.38 -4.16 -23.56
C SER A 308 6.85 -4.18 -22.10
N ASP A 309 7.34 -3.05 -21.58
CA ASP A 309 7.62 -2.84 -20.15
C ASP A 309 6.64 -1.83 -19.56
N LEU A 310 5.37 -2.23 -19.47
CA LEU A 310 4.31 -1.39 -18.91
C LEU A 310 4.50 -1.10 -17.41
N LYS A 311 5.35 -1.86 -16.70
CA LYS A 311 5.67 -1.58 -15.29
C LYS A 311 6.56 -0.35 -15.16
N SER A 312 7.67 -0.26 -15.90
CA SER A 312 8.52 0.94 -15.87
C SER A 312 7.77 2.20 -16.33
N ILE A 313 6.82 2.07 -17.25
CA ILE A 313 5.97 3.19 -17.68
C ILE A 313 5.09 3.65 -16.51
N ILE A 314 4.38 2.74 -15.84
CA ILE A 314 3.56 3.07 -14.66
C ILE A 314 4.42 3.74 -13.58
N ASP A 315 5.60 3.21 -13.30
CA ASP A 315 6.47 3.76 -12.24
C ASP A 315 6.96 5.18 -12.55
N MET A 316 7.26 5.49 -13.83
CA MET A 316 7.58 6.85 -14.26
C MET A 316 6.35 7.77 -14.16
N VAL A 317 5.17 7.31 -14.58
CA VAL A 317 3.94 8.09 -14.58
C VAL A 317 3.49 8.40 -13.14
N GLU A 318 3.45 7.41 -12.25
CA GLU A 318 3.08 7.62 -10.83
C GLU A 318 4.09 8.52 -10.10
N SER A 319 5.39 8.36 -10.37
CA SER A 319 6.46 9.17 -9.77
C SER A 319 6.42 10.65 -10.21
N CYS A 320 6.17 10.90 -11.49
CA CYS A 320 6.16 12.27 -12.03
C CYS A 320 4.82 12.98 -11.82
N ASN A 321 3.69 12.29 -12.04
CA ASN A 321 2.36 12.88 -11.87
C ASN A 321 1.92 12.93 -10.40
N LYS A 322 2.53 12.11 -9.52
CA LYS A 322 2.16 11.99 -8.09
C LYS A 322 0.71 11.52 -7.88
N ILE A 323 0.14 10.89 -8.91
CA ILE A 323 -1.23 10.35 -8.96
C ILE A 323 -1.12 8.85 -9.28
N PRO A 324 -1.69 7.94 -8.46
CA PRO A 324 -1.60 6.51 -8.70
C PRO A 324 -2.51 6.05 -9.84
N ILE A 325 -2.07 5.06 -10.62
CA ILE A 325 -2.87 4.45 -11.69
C ILE A 325 -3.98 3.62 -11.05
N HIS A 326 -5.23 3.96 -11.42
CA HIS A 326 -6.40 3.27 -10.85
C HIS A 326 -6.30 1.74 -11.06
N PRO A 327 -6.58 0.89 -10.06
CA PRO A 327 -6.40 -0.57 -10.19
C PRO A 327 -7.22 -1.26 -11.29
N ARG A 328 -8.16 -0.54 -11.93
CA ARG A 328 -8.93 -0.99 -13.11
C ARG A 328 -8.72 -0.14 -14.37
N ALA A 329 -7.72 0.75 -14.41
CA ALA A 329 -7.31 1.41 -15.65
C ALA A 329 -6.92 0.33 -16.69
N PRO A 330 -7.41 0.38 -17.94
CA PRO A 330 -7.18 -0.69 -18.90
C PRO A 330 -5.68 -0.98 -19.10
N TYR A 331 -5.35 -2.25 -19.29
CA TYR A 331 -3.98 -2.79 -19.47
C TYR A 331 -3.00 -2.61 -18.30
N GLY A 332 -2.83 -1.39 -17.79
CA GLY A 332 -1.88 -1.07 -16.71
C GLY A 332 -2.38 -1.42 -15.30
N GLY A 333 -3.68 -1.25 -15.02
CA GLY A 333 -4.26 -1.36 -13.69
C GLY A 333 -4.03 -2.73 -13.04
N GLN A 334 -3.71 -2.73 -11.74
CA GLN A 334 -3.28 -3.93 -10.99
C GLN A 334 -4.22 -5.15 -11.11
N LEU A 335 -5.51 -4.94 -11.36
CA LEU A 335 -6.55 -5.99 -11.38
C LEU A 335 -6.97 -6.44 -12.79
N VAL A 336 -6.48 -5.82 -13.88
CA VAL A 336 -7.06 -6.06 -15.23
C VAL A 336 -6.70 -7.40 -15.84
N VAL A 337 -5.62 -8.03 -15.37
CA VAL A 337 -5.24 -9.42 -15.72
C VAL A 337 -5.70 -10.45 -14.67
N CYS A 338 -6.34 -10.02 -13.58
CA CYS A 338 -6.71 -10.89 -12.47
C CYS A 338 -8.04 -11.64 -12.70
N ALA A 339 -8.05 -12.93 -12.40
CA ALA A 339 -9.23 -13.79 -12.39
C ALA A 339 -9.53 -14.29 -10.98
N PHE A 340 -10.49 -13.63 -10.30
CA PHE A 340 -10.94 -13.97 -8.95
C PHE A 340 -11.88 -15.20 -8.92
N SER A 341 -12.73 -15.32 -9.93
CA SER A 341 -13.74 -16.38 -10.03
C SER A 341 -13.11 -17.74 -10.30
N GLY A 342 -13.47 -18.74 -9.49
CA GLY A 342 -13.00 -20.11 -9.65
C GLY A 342 -13.33 -20.76 -11.00
N SER A 343 -14.39 -20.34 -11.69
CA SER A 343 -14.72 -20.82 -13.04
C SER A 343 -13.87 -20.15 -14.11
N HIS A 344 -13.49 -18.88 -13.92
CA HIS A 344 -12.61 -18.16 -14.85
C HIS A 344 -11.19 -18.72 -14.74
N GLN A 345 -10.70 -18.96 -13.52
CA GLN A 345 -9.42 -19.62 -13.23
C GLN A 345 -9.31 -21.01 -13.91
N ASP A 346 -10.36 -21.82 -13.84
CA ASP A 346 -10.41 -23.15 -14.48
C ASP A 346 -10.43 -23.06 -16.02
N ALA A 347 -11.17 -22.11 -16.59
CA ALA A 347 -11.17 -21.86 -18.04
C ALA A 347 -9.81 -21.37 -18.56
N ILE A 348 -9.17 -20.46 -17.83
CA ILE A 348 -7.81 -19.96 -18.12
C ILE A 348 -6.80 -21.12 -18.03
N LYS A 349 -6.84 -21.94 -16.97
CA LYS A 349 -5.99 -23.14 -16.82
C LYS A 349 -6.14 -24.10 -18.01
N LYS A 350 -7.37 -24.35 -18.48
CA LYS A 350 -7.65 -25.19 -19.66
C LYS A 350 -7.09 -24.58 -20.95
N GLY A 351 -7.18 -23.26 -21.13
CA GLY A 351 -6.56 -22.55 -22.25
C GLY A 351 -5.04 -22.76 -22.30
N PHE A 352 -4.34 -22.53 -21.19
CA PHE A 352 -2.88 -22.74 -21.11
C PHE A 352 -2.49 -24.22 -21.29
N GLN A 353 -3.26 -25.16 -20.75
CA GLN A 353 -3.07 -26.59 -21.00
C GLN A 353 -3.21 -26.93 -22.49
N MET A 354 -4.15 -26.32 -23.21
CA MET A 354 -4.30 -26.50 -24.65
C MET A 354 -3.13 -25.88 -25.44
N ARG A 355 -2.70 -24.65 -25.11
CA ARG A 355 -1.48 -24.04 -25.70
C ARG A 355 -0.27 -24.95 -25.55
N LYS A 356 -0.01 -25.45 -24.33
CA LYS A 356 1.10 -26.38 -24.05
C LYS A 356 0.98 -27.70 -24.82
N LYS A 357 -0.23 -28.30 -24.87
CA LYS A 357 -0.48 -29.55 -25.61
C LYS A 357 -0.23 -29.39 -27.11
N ASN A 358 -0.56 -28.24 -27.68
CA ASN A 358 -0.44 -27.96 -29.10
C ASN A 358 0.95 -27.42 -29.50
N GLY A 359 1.89 -27.27 -28.57
CA GLY A 359 3.23 -26.73 -28.84
C GLY A 359 3.23 -25.23 -29.20
N ALA A 360 2.23 -24.47 -28.74
CA ALA A 360 2.07 -23.06 -29.08
C ALA A 360 3.23 -22.18 -28.54
N THR A 361 3.81 -21.38 -29.43
CA THR A 361 4.82 -20.34 -29.15
C THR A 361 4.18 -19.03 -28.72
N ASN A 362 4.97 -18.02 -28.33
CA ASN A 362 4.48 -16.66 -28.07
C ASN A 362 3.79 -16.07 -29.33
N GLU A 363 4.39 -16.26 -30.52
CA GLU A 363 3.82 -15.86 -31.82
C GLU A 363 2.52 -16.61 -32.19
N SER A 364 2.19 -17.71 -31.51
CA SER A 364 0.98 -18.49 -31.81
C SER A 364 -0.26 -17.78 -31.29
N ARG A 365 -1.18 -17.40 -32.20
CA ARG A 365 -2.44 -16.67 -31.96
C ARG A 365 -3.01 -16.85 -30.53
N TRP A 366 -3.21 -15.73 -29.83
CA TRP A 366 -3.78 -15.74 -28.49
C TRP A 366 -5.23 -16.27 -28.48
N GLN A 367 -5.51 -17.21 -27.58
CA GLN A 367 -6.80 -17.91 -27.44
C GLN A 367 -7.01 -18.42 -26.00
N ILE A 368 -6.95 -17.51 -25.01
CA ILE A 368 -7.25 -17.83 -23.61
C ILE A 368 -8.58 -17.17 -23.19
N PRO A 369 -9.52 -17.90 -22.55
CA PRO A 369 -10.75 -17.31 -22.04
C PRO A 369 -10.49 -16.18 -21.04
N TYR A 370 -11.31 -15.13 -21.09
CA TYR A 370 -11.28 -13.95 -20.20
C TYR A 370 -10.05 -13.03 -20.28
N LEU A 371 -8.99 -13.39 -21.01
CA LEU A 371 -7.79 -12.55 -21.17
C LEU A 371 -7.73 -12.02 -22.62
N PRO A 372 -7.80 -10.69 -22.86
CA PRO A 372 -7.81 -10.14 -24.22
C PRO A 372 -6.44 -10.19 -24.94
N LEU A 373 -5.35 -10.31 -24.18
CA LEU A 373 -3.94 -10.39 -24.64
C LEU A 373 -3.15 -11.37 -23.76
N ASP A 374 -1.95 -11.78 -24.17
CA ASP A 374 -1.03 -12.50 -23.28
C ASP A 374 -0.36 -11.47 -22.35
N PRO A 375 -0.53 -11.53 -21.01
CA PRO A 375 0.08 -10.54 -20.12
C PRO A 375 1.60 -10.41 -20.25
N GLN A 376 2.30 -11.41 -20.81
CA GLN A 376 3.72 -11.29 -21.15
C GLN A 376 4.02 -10.20 -22.19
N ASP A 377 3.10 -9.90 -23.11
CA ASP A 377 3.25 -8.90 -24.18
C ASP A 377 3.39 -7.47 -23.62
N ILE A 378 2.99 -7.25 -22.36
CA ILE A 378 3.06 -5.98 -21.61
C ILE A 378 3.86 -6.12 -20.30
N GLY A 379 4.75 -7.12 -20.21
CA GLY A 379 5.68 -7.28 -19.09
C GLY A 379 5.04 -7.76 -17.77
N ARG A 380 3.81 -8.30 -17.81
CA ARG A 380 3.12 -8.84 -16.63
C ARG A 380 3.30 -10.36 -16.53
N THR A 381 3.54 -10.87 -15.32
CA THR A 381 3.73 -12.32 -15.12
C THR A 381 2.40 -13.06 -14.91
N TYR A 382 2.39 -14.37 -15.19
CA TYR A 382 1.21 -15.20 -14.95
C TYR A 382 0.84 -15.37 -13.47
N GLU A 383 1.72 -15.08 -12.51
CA GLU A 383 1.35 -15.03 -11.08
C GLU A 383 0.36 -13.89 -10.78
N ALA A 384 0.35 -12.80 -11.57
CA ALA A 384 -0.62 -11.71 -11.39
C ALA A 384 -2.06 -12.15 -11.69
N ILE A 385 -2.26 -13.25 -12.42
CA ILE A 385 -3.58 -13.67 -12.91
C ILE A 385 -4.39 -14.37 -11.82
N ILE A 386 -3.79 -15.27 -11.03
CA ILE A 386 -4.54 -16.08 -10.05
C ILE A 386 -4.47 -15.44 -8.68
N ARG A 387 -5.48 -14.61 -8.39
CA ARG A 387 -5.81 -14.10 -7.05
C ARG A 387 -6.75 -15.05 -6.34
N VAL A 388 -6.59 -15.23 -5.02
CA VAL A 388 -7.39 -16.19 -4.24
C VAL A 388 -8.08 -15.49 -3.06
N ASN A 389 -9.36 -15.19 -3.26
CA ASN A 389 -10.30 -14.83 -2.20
C ASN A 389 -11.21 -16.03 -1.85
N SER A 390 -12.17 -15.83 -0.95
CA SER A 390 -13.07 -16.87 -0.46
C SER A 390 -14.04 -17.39 -1.53
N GLN A 391 -14.19 -16.65 -2.64
CA GLN A 391 -14.96 -17.04 -3.83
C GLN A 391 -14.11 -17.78 -4.88
N SER A 392 -12.78 -17.87 -4.69
CA SER A 392 -11.86 -18.48 -5.66
C SER A 392 -11.91 -20.01 -5.66
N GLY A 393 -11.53 -20.59 -6.80
CA GLY A 393 -11.79 -21.99 -7.09
C GLY A 393 -10.69 -22.93 -6.60
N LYS A 394 -11.12 -24.16 -6.26
CA LYS A 394 -10.25 -25.34 -6.08
C LYS A 394 -9.18 -25.50 -7.17
N GLY A 395 -9.49 -25.08 -8.41
CA GLY A 395 -8.57 -25.13 -9.56
C GLY A 395 -7.45 -24.09 -9.52
N GLY A 396 -7.71 -22.86 -9.03
CA GLY A 396 -6.71 -21.81 -8.90
C GLY A 396 -5.69 -22.13 -7.81
N ILE A 397 -6.18 -22.54 -6.62
CA ILE A 397 -5.36 -22.99 -5.50
C ILE A 397 -4.43 -24.14 -5.93
N ALA A 398 -4.98 -25.17 -6.58
CA ALA A 398 -4.19 -26.29 -7.07
C ALA A 398 -3.19 -25.91 -8.17
N TRP A 399 -3.43 -24.84 -8.95
CA TRP A 399 -2.46 -24.33 -9.94
C TRP A 399 -1.30 -23.59 -9.30
N ILE A 400 -1.53 -22.83 -8.23
CA ILE A 400 -0.46 -22.15 -7.48
C ILE A 400 0.50 -23.19 -6.88
N ILE A 401 -0.03 -24.20 -6.19
CA ILE A 401 0.76 -25.29 -5.62
C ILE A 401 1.51 -26.10 -6.69
N GLN A 402 0.86 -26.40 -7.83
CA GLN A 402 1.48 -27.06 -8.98
C GLN A 402 2.58 -26.22 -9.66
N ARG A 403 2.57 -24.89 -9.52
CA ARG A 403 3.56 -23.97 -10.13
C ARG A 403 4.70 -23.59 -9.17
N GLN A 404 4.44 -23.49 -7.87
CA GLN A 404 5.46 -23.10 -6.88
C GLN A 404 6.14 -24.29 -6.18
N LEU A 405 5.47 -25.45 -6.07
CA LEU A 405 6.04 -26.66 -5.43
C LEU A 405 6.16 -27.87 -6.39
N GLU A 406 5.79 -27.72 -7.67
CA GLU A 406 5.68 -28.82 -8.66
C GLU A 406 4.68 -29.95 -8.29
N LEU A 407 3.82 -29.74 -7.29
CA LEU A 407 2.90 -30.77 -6.76
C LEU A 407 1.55 -30.82 -7.52
N ASP A 408 1.28 -31.90 -8.25
CA ASP A 408 -0.01 -32.13 -8.90
C ASP A 408 -0.99 -32.83 -7.93
N LEU A 409 -1.69 -32.01 -7.15
CA LEU A 409 -2.54 -32.49 -6.06
C LEU A 409 -3.71 -33.36 -6.56
N PRO A 410 -3.93 -34.59 -6.05
CA PRO A 410 -5.09 -35.40 -6.41
C PRO A 410 -6.41 -34.73 -5.99
N ARG A 411 -7.50 -35.03 -6.71
CA ARG A 411 -8.75 -34.25 -6.62
C ARG A 411 -9.36 -34.16 -5.21
N GLY A 412 -9.20 -35.19 -4.38
CA GLY A 412 -9.64 -35.15 -2.99
C GLY A 412 -8.80 -34.22 -2.10
N LEU A 413 -7.48 -34.15 -2.33
CA LEU A 413 -6.58 -33.24 -1.65
C LEU A 413 -6.84 -31.77 -2.05
N GLN A 414 -7.10 -31.51 -3.34
CA GLN A 414 -7.54 -30.18 -3.80
C GLN A 414 -8.78 -29.68 -3.04
N ILE A 415 -9.74 -30.58 -2.74
CA ILE A 415 -10.96 -30.26 -2.00
C ILE A 415 -10.68 -30.08 -0.50
N ALA A 416 -9.78 -30.88 0.08
CA ALA A 416 -9.38 -30.74 1.48
C ALA A 416 -8.67 -29.41 1.71
N PHE A 417 -7.61 -29.12 0.94
CA PHE A 417 -6.83 -27.91 1.08
C PHE A 417 -7.63 -26.64 0.75
N SER A 418 -8.55 -26.68 -0.23
CA SER A 418 -9.39 -25.51 -0.54
C SER A 418 -10.22 -25.02 0.65
N LYS A 419 -10.58 -25.90 1.60
CA LYS A 419 -11.29 -25.50 2.83
C LYS A 419 -10.38 -24.81 3.84
N ILE A 420 -9.10 -25.17 3.87
CA ILE A 420 -8.08 -24.55 4.73
C ILE A 420 -7.84 -23.13 4.22
N VAL A 421 -7.57 -22.99 2.91
CA VAL A 421 -7.44 -21.70 2.23
C VAL A 421 -8.66 -20.82 2.42
N GLN A 422 -9.89 -21.33 2.17
CA GLN A 422 -11.11 -20.53 2.37
C GLN A 422 -11.26 -20.04 3.81
N LYS A 423 -11.04 -20.90 4.82
CA LYS A 423 -11.10 -20.52 6.24
C LYS A 423 -10.10 -19.41 6.57
N GLU A 424 -8.88 -19.49 6.03
CA GLU A 424 -7.83 -18.51 6.30
C GLU A 424 -8.14 -17.16 5.64
N THR A 425 -8.57 -17.17 4.37
CA THR A 425 -9.05 -15.98 3.67
C THR A 425 -10.26 -15.34 4.37
N ASP A 426 -11.24 -16.14 4.82
CA ASP A 426 -12.42 -15.68 5.56
C ASP A 426 -12.04 -15.05 6.92
N MET A 427 -10.98 -15.55 7.57
CA MET A 427 -10.47 -15.02 8.84
C MET A 427 -9.70 -13.71 8.66
N LEU A 428 -8.92 -13.57 7.57
CA LEU A 428 -8.15 -12.37 7.26
C LEU A 428 -8.98 -11.27 6.58
N GLY A 429 -10.14 -11.60 6.02
CA GLY A 429 -11.01 -10.67 5.30
C GLY A 429 -10.43 -10.14 3.98
N ARG A 430 -9.29 -10.68 3.54
CA ARG A 430 -8.55 -10.28 2.33
C ARG A 430 -8.04 -11.48 1.55
N GLU A 431 -7.60 -11.25 0.33
CA GLU A 431 -6.95 -12.25 -0.50
C GLU A 431 -5.62 -12.74 0.09
N LEU A 432 -5.34 -14.02 -0.15
CA LEU A 432 -4.01 -14.58 0.07
C LEU A 432 -3.15 -14.43 -1.19
N LEU A 433 -1.90 -14.05 -0.97
CA LEU A 433 -0.84 -14.06 -1.97
C LEU A 433 -0.43 -15.51 -2.31
N PRO A 434 0.11 -15.79 -3.51
CA PRO A 434 0.60 -17.12 -3.88
C PRO A 434 1.58 -17.73 -2.86
N THR A 435 2.45 -16.90 -2.28
CA THR A 435 3.38 -17.30 -1.20
C THR A 435 2.68 -17.71 0.08
N GLU A 436 1.64 -16.99 0.51
CA GLU A 436 0.86 -17.33 1.72
C GLU A 436 0.12 -18.66 1.52
N ILE A 437 -0.42 -18.91 0.33
CA ILE A 437 -1.09 -20.18 -0.02
C ILE A 437 -0.08 -21.34 -0.02
N THR A 438 1.12 -21.12 -0.53
CA THR A 438 2.20 -22.12 -0.54
C THR A 438 2.69 -22.43 0.88
N ASN A 439 2.95 -21.41 1.71
CA ASN A 439 3.29 -21.60 3.13
C ASN A 439 2.18 -22.37 3.87
N LEU A 440 0.91 -21.95 3.69
CA LEU A 440 -0.25 -22.61 4.29
C LEU A 440 -0.41 -24.08 3.85
N PHE A 441 0.05 -24.45 2.65
CA PHE A 441 0.11 -25.85 2.20
C PHE A 441 1.24 -26.62 2.88
N GLU A 442 2.44 -26.05 2.95
CA GLU A 442 3.60 -26.65 3.63
C GLU A 442 3.36 -26.83 5.12
N GLU A 443 2.66 -25.90 5.77
CA GLU A 443 2.26 -25.98 7.17
C GLU A 443 1.15 -27.02 7.38
N ALA A 444 0.05 -26.96 6.61
CA ALA A 444 -1.11 -27.85 6.79
C ALA A 444 -0.81 -29.34 6.54
N TYR A 445 0.20 -29.64 5.69
CA TYR A 445 0.64 -31.01 5.41
C TYR A 445 2.06 -31.32 5.89
N HIS A 446 2.66 -30.41 6.66
CA HIS A 446 3.91 -30.58 7.40
C HIS A 446 5.16 -30.88 6.55
N LEU A 447 5.28 -30.25 5.37
CA LEU A 447 6.32 -30.56 4.38
C LEU A 447 7.75 -30.18 4.79
N LYS A 448 7.90 -29.10 5.57
CA LYS A 448 9.22 -28.60 6.04
C LYS A 448 9.66 -29.27 7.35
N ARG A 449 8.76 -29.33 8.32
CA ARG A 449 8.92 -30.03 9.59
C ARG A 449 7.54 -30.45 10.08
N ASN A 450 7.43 -31.70 10.52
CA ASN A 450 6.27 -32.16 11.29
C ASN A 450 6.55 -31.91 12.78
N PRO A 451 5.77 -31.06 13.47
CA PRO A 451 6.04 -30.70 14.86
C PRO A 451 5.67 -31.81 15.84
N ARG A 452 4.96 -32.86 15.39
CA ARG A 452 4.40 -33.91 16.25
C ARG A 452 4.89 -35.31 15.95
N PHE A 453 5.32 -35.61 14.73
CA PHE A 453 5.85 -36.92 14.34
C PHE A 453 7.13 -36.78 13.51
N SER A 454 8.27 -37.19 14.05
CA SER A 454 9.50 -37.37 13.26
C SER A 454 9.79 -38.85 13.04
N LEU A 455 10.31 -39.20 11.87
CA LEU A 455 10.81 -40.55 11.56
C LEU A 455 12.32 -40.55 11.79
N VAL A 456 12.76 -41.05 12.96
CA VAL A 456 14.16 -40.96 13.41
C VAL A 456 15.01 -42.07 12.78
N ASP A 457 14.49 -43.31 12.78
CA ASP A 457 15.13 -44.48 12.16
C ASP A 457 14.06 -45.52 11.77
N TYR A 458 14.30 -46.30 10.72
CA TYR A 458 13.44 -47.44 10.39
C TYR A 458 14.14 -48.52 9.57
N GLU A 459 13.70 -49.76 9.79
CA GLU A 459 14.06 -50.92 8.99
C GLU A 459 12.80 -51.70 8.59
N ILE A 460 12.73 -52.12 7.32
CA ILE A 460 11.64 -52.96 6.80
C ILE A 460 12.22 -54.31 6.35
N LYS A 461 12.01 -55.35 7.16
CA LYS A 461 12.46 -56.72 6.88
C LYS A 461 11.31 -57.62 6.43
N ALA A 462 11.62 -58.65 5.66
CA ALA A 462 10.66 -59.72 5.39
C ALA A 462 10.47 -60.57 6.66
N ASP A 463 9.22 -60.86 7.02
CA ASP A 463 8.91 -61.72 8.17
C ASP A 463 9.27 -63.17 7.84
N ARG A 464 10.20 -63.74 8.62
CA ARG A 464 10.70 -65.12 8.47
C ARG A 464 10.37 -66.00 9.67
N SER A 465 9.57 -65.50 10.62
CA SER A 465 9.25 -66.23 11.86
C SER A 465 8.53 -67.57 11.61
N GLU A 466 7.69 -67.63 10.57
CA GLU A 466 6.90 -68.83 10.21
C GLU A 466 7.51 -69.67 9.07
N THR A 467 8.75 -69.42 8.63
CA THR A 467 9.38 -70.15 7.50
C THR A 467 10.63 -70.97 7.89
N PRO A 468 10.46 -72.15 8.51
CA PRO A 468 11.55 -73.05 8.89
C PRO A 468 12.07 -73.92 7.72
N GLN A 469 12.03 -73.42 6.47
CA GLN A 469 12.71 -74.08 5.36
C GLN A 469 14.13 -73.48 5.19
N PRO A 470 15.21 -74.24 5.43
CA PRO A 470 16.55 -73.79 5.07
C PRO A 470 16.64 -73.59 3.55
N PRO A 471 17.48 -72.66 3.06
CA PRO A 471 17.73 -72.53 1.64
C PRO A 471 18.25 -73.85 1.06
N GLN A 472 17.69 -74.28 -0.07
CA GLN A 472 18.30 -75.36 -0.87
C GLN A 472 19.67 -74.89 -1.36
N ASP A 473 20.65 -75.80 -1.45
CA ASP A 473 21.98 -75.48 -1.95
C ASP A 473 21.91 -74.74 -3.30
N GLY A 474 22.57 -73.57 -3.37
CA GLY A 474 22.55 -72.69 -4.54
C GLY A 474 21.28 -71.87 -4.76
N ARG A 475 20.30 -71.84 -3.84
CA ARG A 475 19.04 -71.07 -3.99
C ARG A 475 18.72 -70.15 -2.81
N THR A 476 18.65 -68.84 -3.09
CA THR A 476 18.22 -67.82 -2.13
C THR A 476 16.77 -68.04 -1.67
N ALA A 477 16.53 -68.01 -0.35
CA ALA A 477 15.19 -68.11 0.23
C ALA A 477 14.26 -66.96 -0.26
N SER A 478 13.10 -67.32 -0.80
CA SER A 478 12.18 -66.36 -1.43
C SER A 478 11.41 -65.53 -0.39
N SER A 479 11.54 -64.20 -0.45
CA SER A 479 10.80 -63.24 0.37
C SER A 479 9.54 -62.66 -0.31
N ARG A 480 9.18 -63.16 -1.51
CA ARG A 480 8.17 -62.55 -2.39
C ARG A 480 6.80 -62.39 -1.72
N ASN A 481 6.31 -63.45 -1.05
CA ASN A 481 4.98 -63.49 -0.46
C ASN A 481 5.00 -63.41 1.08
N LEU A 482 6.17 -63.18 1.69
CA LEU A 482 6.29 -63.00 3.13
C LEU A 482 5.73 -61.63 3.54
N ARG A 483 5.18 -61.51 4.76
CA ARG A 483 4.84 -60.21 5.35
C ARG A 483 6.09 -59.32 5.46
N ARG A 484 5.88 -58.04 5.74
CA ARG A 484 6.92 -57.06 6.04
C ARG A 484 6.77 -56.62 7.49
N ILE A 485 7.84 -56.78 8.26
CA ILE A 485 7.97 -56.20 9.59
C ILE A 485 8.56 -54.81 9.40
N PHE A 486 7.83 -53.77 9.78
CA PHE A 486 8.39 -52.46 10.10
C PHE A 486 8.91 -52.52 11.53
N SER A 487 10.15 -52.07 11.76
CA SER A 487 10.68 -51.77 13.09
C SER A 487 11.38 -50.41 13.02
N GLY A 488 11.03 -49.47 13.88
CA GLY A 488 11.58 -48.12 13.79
C GLY A 488 11.39 -47.28 15.04
N VAL A 489 12.05 -46.13 15.04
CA VAL A 489 11.95 -45.09 16.05
C VAL A 489 11.19 -43.92 15.44
N ILE A 490 10.05 -43.57 16.05
CA ILE A 490 9.38 -42.30 15.76
C ILE A 490 9.41 -41.40 16.99
N GLU A 491 9.74 -40.13 16.78
CA GLU A 491 9.61 -39.11 17.84
C GLU A 491 8.15 -38.64 17.86
N ILE A 492 7.53 -38.62 19.04
CA ILE A 492 6.21 -38.01 19.26
C ILE A 492 6.29 -37.01 20.41
N ASP A 493 5.85 -35.78 20.17
CA ASP A 493 5.84 -34.69 21.16
C ASP A 493 7.21 -34.56 21.91
N GLY A 494 8.32 -34.80 21.20
CA GLY A 494 9.70 -34.75 21.72
C GLY A 494 10.22 -36.03 22.41
N GLN A 495 9.54 -37.18 22.30
CA GLN A 495 9.95 -38.45 22.91
C GLN A 495 10.08 -39.58 21.87
N GLU A 496 11.17 -40.36 21.94
CA GLU A 496 11.36 -41.53 21.08
C GLU A 496 10.46 -42.71 21.45
N HIS A 497 9.65 -43.16 20.50
CA HIS A 497 8.85 -44.37 20.58
C HIS A 497 9.35 -45.44 19.62
N LYS A 498 9.85 -46.55 20.18
CA LYS A 498 10.21 -47.76 19.42
C LYS A 498 8.95 -48.54 19.07
N ILE A 499 8.59 -48.54 17.78
CA ILE A 499 7.39 -49.19 17.26
C ILE A 499 7.74 -50.36 16.34
N ARG A 500 6.85 -51.36 16.28
CA ARG A 500 6.98 -52.54 15.43
C ARG A 500 5.60 -53.02 14.98
N GLY A 501 5.46 -53.35 13.70
CA GLY A 501 4.21 -53.82 13.10
C GLY A 501 4.46 -54.71 11.88
N SER A 502 3.49 -55.55 11.52
CA SER A 502 3.59 -56.53 10.43
C SER A 502 2.47 -56.34 9.41
N GLY A 503 2.82 -56.12 8.15
CA GLY A 503 1.87 -55.88 7.06
C GLY A 503 2.26 -56.58 5.75
N ASN A 504 1.57 -56.28 4.66
CA ASN A 504 1.88 -56.81 3.33
C ASN A 504 2.95 -55.98 2.59
N GLY A 505 3.16 -54.73 3.02
CA GLY A 505 4.11 -53.76 2.48
C GLY A 505 4.27 -52.55 3.41
N ALA A 506 5.23 -51.68 3.12
CA ALA A 506 5.73 -50.61 4.01
C ALA A 506 4.62 -49.85 4.77
N LEU A 507 3.66 -49.27 4.05
CA LEU A 507 2.54 -48.52 4.62
C LEU A 507 1.67 -49.37 5.57
N SER A 508 1.29 -50.58 5.18
CA SER A 508 0.48 -51.47 6.02
C SER A 508 1.23 -51.96 7.27
N SER A 509 2.56 -52.11 7.20
CA SER A 509 3.37 -52.44 8.37
C SER A 509 3.60 -51.24 9.30
N LEU A 510 3.64 -50.01 8.76
CA LEU A 510 3.63 -48.79 9.58
C LEU A 510 2.26 -48.55 10.22
N ALA A 511 1.15 -48.78 9.51
CA ALA A 511 -0.20 -48.67 10.07
C ALA A 511 -0.41 -49.58 11.29
N ASP A 512 -0.01 -50.85 11.17
CA ASP A 512 -0.03 -51.83 12.27
C ASP A 512 0.90 -51.39 13.44
N ALA A 513 2.06 -50.81 13.14
CA ALA A 513 2.97 -50.27 14.15
C ALA A 513 2.39 -49.04 14.87
N LEU A 514 1.72 -48.13 14.17
CA LEU A 514 1.08 -46.93 14.72
C LEU A 514 -0.15 -47.27 15.59
N ARG A 515 -0.87 -48.35 15.27
CA ARG A 515 -1.97 -48.87 16.09
C ARG A 515 -1.51 -49.23 17.51
N SER A 516 -0.25 -49.63 17.71
CA SER A 516 0.32 -49.89 19.05
C SER A 516 0.37 -48.65 19.96
N LEU A 517 0.32 -47.45 19.39
CA LEU A 517 0.27 -46.17 20.09
C LEU A 517 -1.15 -45.56 20.13
N GLY A 518 -2.18 -46.30 19.69
CA GLY A 518 -3.57 -45.85 19.64
C GLY A 518 -3.94 -45.04 18.38
N ILE A 519 -3.08 -45.02 17.36
CA ILE A 519 -3.30 -44.31 16.10
C ILE A 519 -3.78 -45.33 15.06
N ASP A 520 -5.09 -45.40 14.84
CA ASP A 520 -5.72 -46.40 13.97
C ASP A 520 -6.20 -45.79 12.65
N LEU A 521 -5.49 -46.05 11.55
CA LEU A 521 -5.64 -45.39 10.25
C LEU A 521 -5.69 -46.40 9.10
N ASP A 522 -6.84 -46.45 8.42
CA ASP A 522 -7.04 -47.19 7.18
C ASP A 522 -6.68 -46.32 5.97
N VAL A 523 -5.82 -46.79 5.07
CA VAL A 523 -5.49 -46.11 3.81
C VAL A 523 -6.59 -46.34 2.79
N VAL A 524 -7.19 -45.26 2.29
CA VAL A 524 -8.30 -45.27 1.32
C VAL A 524 -7.97 -44.55 0.00
N ASP A 525 -6.77 -43.99 -0.14
CA ASP A 525 -6.30 -43.30 -1.33
C ASP A 525 -4.77 -43.26 -1.36
N TYR A 526 -4.17 -43.43 -2.54
CA TYR A 526 -2.74 -43.35 -2.77
C TYR A 526 -2.50 -42.77 -4.16
N ASN A 527 -1.77 -41.66 -4.25
CA ASN A 527 -1.34 -41.07 -5.51
C ASN A 527 0.14 -40.69 -5.37
N GLU A 528 0.88 -40.76 -6.47
CA GLU A 528 2.32 -40.49 -6.47
C GLU A 528 2.80 -39.98 -7.83
N HIS A 529 3.74 -39.04 -7.83
CA HIS A 529 4.46 -38.62 -9.03
C HIS A 529 5.89 -38.14 -8.69
N THR A 530 6.68 -37.93 -9.73
CA THR A 530 8.03 -37.36 -9.65
C THR A 530 7.99 -35.83 -9.61
N ILE A 531 8.86 -35.21 -8.82
CA ILE A 531 9.23 -33.78 -8.86
C ILE A 531 10.57 -33.66 -9.59
N GLY A 532 10.71 -32.68 -10.48
CA GLY A 532 11.90 -32.50 -11.31
C GLY A 532 12.12 -33.58 -12.38
N THR A 533 13.23 -33.46 -13.12
CA THR A 533 13.54 -34.28 -14.30
C THR A 533 14.98 -34.82 -14.33
N SER A 534 15.75 -34.66 -13.25
CA SER A 534 17.16 -35.07 -13.14
C SER A 534 17.33 -36.40 -12.37
N LYS A 535 18.59 -36.79 -12.11
CA LYS A 535 18.92 -37.90 -11.19
C LYS A 535 18.56 -37.62 -9.74
N ASP A 536 18.41 -36.35 -9.38
CA ASP A 536 18.13 -35.84 -8.03
C ASP A 536 16.63 -35.59 -7.83
N ALA A 537 15.79 -36.16 -8.70
CA ALA A 537 14.35 -36.11 -8.60
C ALA A 537 13.84 -36.63 -7.25
N LYS A 538 12.65 -36.15 -6.84
CA LYS A 538 11.97 -36.56 -5.60
C LYS A 538 10.65 -37.23 -5.93
N ALA A 539 10.23 -38.17 -5.10
CA ALA A 539 8.86 -38.68 -5.09
C ALA A 539 7.97 -37.74 -4.25
N ALA A 540 6.80 -37.39 -4.78
CA ALA A 540 5.71 -36.75 -4.06
C ALA A 540 4.59 -37.77 -3.85
N THR A 541 4.39 -38.21 -2.61
CA THR A 541 3.38 -39.21 -2.24
C THR A 541 2.22 -38.53 -1.49
N TYR A 542 0.99 -38.82 -1.92
CA TYR A 542 -0.25 -38.31 -1.30
C TYR A 542 -1.09 -39.47 -0.79
N ILE A 543 -1.34 -39.51 0.52
CA ILE A 543 -2.08 -40.59 1.17
C ILE A 543 -3.36 -40.03 1.78
N GLY A 544 -4.49 -40.64 1.42
CA GLY A 544 -5.79 -40.38 2.05
C GLY A 544 -6.12 -41.47 3.06
N CYS A 545 -6.38 -41.11 4.32
CA CYS A 545 -6.72 -42.06 5.38
C CYS A 545 -8.10 -41.79 5.98
N THR A 546 -8.76 -42.84 6.45
CA THR A 546 -9.90 -42.76 7.37
C THR A 546 -9.52 -43.41 8.70
N ALA A 547 -9.92 -42.84 9.82
CA ALA A 547 -9.72 -43.47 11.12
C ALA A 547 -10.81 -44.51 11.40
N ALA A 548 -10.46 -45.56 12.15
CA ALA A 548 -11.43 -46.56 12.57
C ALA A 548 -12.66 -45.91 13.24
N GLN A 549 -13.86 -46.34 12.83
CA GLN A 549 -15.17 -45.79 13.25
C GLN A 549 -15.48 -44.33 12.81
N SER A 550 -14.69 -43.72 11.90
CA SER A 550 -14.94 -42.39 11.36
C SER A 550 -15.11 -42.39 9.83
N SER A 551 -16.09 -41.63 9.34
CA SER A 551 -16.27 -41.35 7.90
C SER A 551 -15.44 -40.16 7.40
N GLN A 552 -14.72 -39.46 8.28
CA GLN A 552 -13.87 -38.33 7.88
C GLN A 552 -12.55 -38.82 7.30
N LYS A 553 -12.31 -38.47 6.03
CA LYS A 553 -11.06 -38.70 5.32
C LYS A 553 -10.08 -37.55 5.54
N VAL A 554 -8.96 -37.84 6.18
CA VAL A 554 -7.79 -36.95 6.27
C VAL A 554 -6.84 -37.20 5.10
N TRP A 555 -5.91 -36.29 4.89
CA TRP A 555 -4.85 -36.41 3.88
C TRP A 555 -3.51 -36.07 4.51
N GLY A 556 -2.48 -36.82 4.11
CA GLY A 556 -1.09 -36.49 4.38
C GLY A 556 -0.28 -36.45 3.08
N VAL A 557 0.81 -35.70 3.11
CA VAL A 557 1.72 -35.51 1.96
C VAL A 557 3.15 -35.75 2.44
N GLY A 558 3.95 -36.41 1.61
CA GLY A 558 5.35 -36.68 1.89
C GLY A 558 6.20 -36.51 0.63
N ILE A 559 7.39 -35.92 0.80
CA ILE A 559 8.30 -35.63 -0.31
C ILE A 559 9.69 -36.14 0.09
N HIS A 560 10.27 -37.07 -0.67
CA HIS A 560 11.61 -37.57 -0.42
C HIS A 560 12.28 -38.12 -1.69
N HIS A 561 13.60 -38.33 -1.67
CA HIS A 561 14.31 -38.99 -2.78
C HIS A 561 14.07 -40.51 -2.82
N ASP A 562 13.70 -41.13 -1.69
CA ASP A 562 13.23 -42.52 -1.61
C ASP A 562 11.69 -42.53 -1.56
N VAL A 563 11.06 -43.21 -2.53
CA VAL A 563 9.63 -43.48 -2.64
C VAL A 563 9.06 -44.11 -1.35
N VAL A 564 9.78 -45.06 -0.75
CA VAL A 564 9.33 -45.71 0.49
C VAL A 564 9.27 -44.67 1.60
N GLN A 565 10.32 -43.87 1.77
CA GLN A 565 10.38 -42.86 2.83
C GLN A 565 9.38 -41.72 2.59
N ALA A 566 9.16 -41.30 1.34
CA ALA A 566 8.09 -40.35 0.99
C ALA A 566 6.71 -40.87 1.41
N SER A 567 6.43 -42.15 1.15
CA SER A 567 5.17 -42.79 1.58
C SER A 567 5.03 -42.88 3.12
N LEU A 568 6.12 -43.17 3.85
CA LEU A 568 6.13 -43.21 5.32
C LEU A 568 5.89 -41.80 5.92
N ILE A 569 6.53 -40.78 5.35
CA ILE A 569 6.32 -39.37 5.74
C ILE A 569 4.87 -38.95 5.46
N ALA A 570 4.30 -39.30 4.31
CA ALA A 570 2.89 -39.01 3.98
C ALA A 570 1.92 -39.67 4.98
N MET A 571 2.23 -40.87 5.47
CA MET A 571 1.44 -41.57 6.49
C MET A 571 1.51 -40.88 7.86
N LEU A 572 2.69 -40.40 8.27
CA LEU A 572 2.88 -39.64 9.52
C LEU A 572 2.26 -38.22 9.44
N SER A 573 2.32 -37.59 8.27
CA SER A 573 1.58 -36.35 7.95
C SER A 573 0.06 -36.57 8.16
N ALA A 574 -0.51 -37.63 7.58
CA ALA A 574 -1.93 -37.97 7.76
C ALA A 574 -2.31 -38.25 9.23
N ALA A 575 -1.43 -38.91 10.00
CA ALA A 575 -1.63 -39.14 11.44
C ALA A 575 -1.66 -37.84 12.25
N SER A 576 -0.85 -36.85 11.85
CA SER A 576 -0.78 -35.53 12.47
C SER A 576 -2.06 -34.72 12.21
N SER A 577 -2.52 -34.72 10.95
CA SER A 577 -3.79 -34.10 10.56
C SER A 577 -5.00 -34.74 11.27
N PHE A 578 -4.97 -36.06 11.52
CA PHE A 578 -6.01 -36.77 12.26
C PHE A 578 -6.05 -36.40 13.75
N LEU A 579 -4.91 -36.39 14.46
CA LEU A 579 -4.90 -36.04 15.88
C LEU A 579 -5.29 -34.57 16.11
N SER A 580 -5.00 -33.69 15.15
CA SER A 580 -5.42 -32.28 15.17
C SER A 580 -6.92 -32.06 14.89
N SER A 581 -7.66 -33.07 14.40
CA SER A 581 -9.07 -32.93 14.01
C SER A 581 -10.09 -33.37 15.09
N ARG A 582 -9.65 -33.68 16.32
CA ARG A 582 -10.50 -34.13 17.43
C ARG A 582 -10.70 -33.02 18.49
N PRO A 583 -11.92 -32.46 18.70
CA PRO A 583 -12.12 -31.30 19.58
C PRO A 583 -11.91 -31.52 21.09
N THR A 584 -11.66 -32.74 21.58
CA THR A 584 -11.83 -33.08 23.02
C THR A 584 -10.80 -34.06 23.58
N THR A 585 -9.49 -33.94 23.26
CA THR A 585 -8.46 -34.74 23.96
C THR A 585 -7.05 -34.14 24.05
N PRO A 586 -6.69 -33.48 25.16
CA PRO A 586 -5.30 -33.32 25.60
C PRO A 586 -4.94 -34.42 26.63
N ILE A 587 -4.75 -35.66 26.17
CA ILE A 587 -4.14 -36.71 27.01
C ILE A 587 -2.63 -36.70 26.77
N PRO A 588 -1.80 -36.37 27.77
CA PRO A 588 -0.35 -36.60 27.67
C PRO A 588 -0.08 -38.11 27.68
N PHE A 589 0.76 -38.58 26.77
CA PHE A 589 1.12 -39.99 26.65
C PHE A 589 1.80 -40.48 27.94
N ARG A 590 1.24 -41.51 28.59
CA ARG A 590 1.72 -42.00 29.90
C ARG A 590 2.15 -43.47 29.85
N PRO A 591 3.47 -43.75 29.78
CA PRO A 591 4.02 -45.05 30.14
C PRO A 591 3.75 -45.40 31.62
N LYS A 592 3.67 -46.70 31.94
CA LYS A 592 3.51 -47.16 33.34
C LYS A 592 4.83 -47.02 34.11
N ARG A 593 4.76 -46.54 35.35
CA ARG A 593 5.93 -46.37 36.25
C ARG A 593 6.47 -47.71 36.76
N SER A 594 7.77 -47.71 37.09
CA SER A 594 8.41 -48.60 38.07
C SER A 594 8.93 -47.76 39.25
N ASN A 595 9.35 -48.41 40.35
CA ASN A 595 9.66 -47.80 41.65
C ASN A 595 11.18 -47.65 41.92
N THR A 596 11.53 -47.18 43.13
CA THR A 596 12.85 -46.94 43.78
C THR A 596 13.53 -45.59 43.44
N LEU A 597 14.25 -44.90 44.35
CA LEU A 597 14.55 -45.11 45.79
C LEU A 597 14.72 -43.74 46.55
N GLU A 598 15.28 -43.71 47.77
CA GLU A 598 15.12 -42.61 48.77
C GLU A 598 16.33 -41.67 49.02
N ILE A 599 16.02 -40.39 49.31
CA ILE A 599 16.54 -39.44 50.35
C ILE A 599 17.87 -39.83 51.06
N PRO A 600 18.93 -38.97 51.14
CA PRO A 600 18.95 -37.84 52.12
C PRO A 600 19.79 -36.55 51.83
N SER A 601 19.61 -35.54 52.69
CA SER A 601 20.41 -34.31 52.89
C SER A 601 21.30 -34.43 54.18
N PRO A 602 21.97 -33.39 54.76
CA PRO A 602 22.25 -32.00 54.34
C PRO A 602 23.74 -31.55 54.58
N ASP A 603 23.97 -30.23 54.68
CA ASP A 603 25.07 -29.50 55.37
C ASP A 603 26.54 -29.57 54.87
N SER A 604 27.12 -28.39 54.58
CA SER A 604 28.09 -27.72 55.49
C SER A 604 28.63 -26.39 54.95
N SER A 605 28.87 -25.43 55.84
CA SER A 605 29.65 -24.20 55.58
C SER A 605 31.15 -24.46 55.76
N PRO A 606 32.03 -23.56 55.27
CA PRO A 606 32.75 -22.76 56.27
C PRO A 606 32.97 -21.28 55.88
N THR A 607 33.11 -20.45 56.91
CA THR A 607 33.58 -19.06 56.81
C THR A 607 35.09 -18.99 56.60
N ARG A 608 35.57 -17.88 56.00
CA ARG A 608 36.94 -17.39 56.28
C ARG A 608 37.01 -15.88 56.22
N THR A 609 37.57 -15.27 57.26
CA THR A 609 37.71 -13.82 57.43
C THR A 609 39.10 -13.34 56.98
N GLY A 610 39.17 -12.11 56.47
CA GLY A 610 40.41 -11.45 56.03
C GLY A 610 40.39 -9.95 56.36
N LYS A 611 41.18 -9.57 57.37
CA LYS A 611 41.56 -8.19 57.69
C LYS A 611 42.65 -7.70 56.72
N GLN A 612 43.04 -6.44 56.61
CA GLN A 612 42.50 -5.09 56.94
C GLN A 612 43.69 -4.14 56.78
N GLU A 613 43.62 -3.06 55.99
CA GLU A 613 44.48 -1.89 56.24
C GLU A 613 43.98 -0.60 55.56
N ASN A 614 44.57 0.54 55.92
CA ASN A 614 44.00 1.87 55.75
C ASN A 614 45.09 2.96 55.74
N SER A 615 45.13 3.82 54.72
CA SER A 615 45.88 5.08 54.72
C SER A 615 45.36 6.03 53.63
N GLY A 616 45.45 7.34 53.87
CA GLY A 616 44.92 8.37 52.96
C GLY A 616 45.91 9.50 52.69
N SER A 617 45.62 10.23 51.59
CA SER A 617 46.15 11.51 51.11
C SER A 617 47.67 11.80 51.15
N ILE A 618 48.20 12.16 49.97
CA ILE A 618 49.38 13.07 49.87
C ILE A 618 49.44 13.91 48.57
N VAL A 619 48.36 13.91 47.76
CA VAL A 619 48.32 14.58 46.43
C VAL A 619 47.32 15.75 46.36
N GLU A 620 47.27 16.57 47.42
CA GLU A 620 46.83 17.98 47.36
C GLU A 620 48.06 18.91 47.36
N ARG A 621 49.15 18.51 46.67
CA ARG A 621 50.47 19.15 46.77
C ARG A 621 51.24 19.27 45.44
N LEU A 622 50.53 19.36 44.31
CA LEU A 622 51.12 19.66 43.00
C LEU A 622 50.25 20.66 42.21
N GLU A 623 50.15 21.88 42.74
CA GLU A 623 49.86 23.06 41.90
C GLU A 623 51.13 23.55 41.17
N ALA A 624 50.97 24.54 40.29
CA ALA A 624 52.00 25.42 39.74
C ALA A 624 52.94 24.88 38.62
N ALA A 625 52.35 24.53 37.47
CA ALA A 625 52.99 24.61 36.15
C ALA A 625 51.88 24.71 35.06
N VAL A 626 51.79 25.70 34.16
CA VAL A 626 52.61 26.91 33.88
C VAL A 626 51.69 28.07 33.46
N ASN A 627 51.99 29.32 33.86
CA ASN A 627 51.25 30.51 33.40
C ASN A 627 51.70 30.98 32.00
N GLY A 628 50.76 31.48 31.17
CA GLY A 628 51.04 32.13 29.89
C GLY A 628 50.01 33.20 29.50
N SER A 629 50.40 34.47 29.54
CA SER A 629 49.70 35.64 28.98
C SER A 629 49.91 35.72 27.44
N GLN A 630 49.17 36.47 26.60
CA GLN A 630 48.21 37.59 26.73
C GLN A 630 47.37 37.63 25.40
N ALA A 631 46.40 38.50 25.06
CA ALA A 631 45.88 39.77 25.61
C ALA A 631 44.42 40.07 25.15
N ASP A 632 43.85 41.17 25.66
CA ASP A 632 42.79 42.04 25.11
C ASP A 632 41.79 41.53 24.05
N THR A 633 40.50 41.49 24.42
CA THR A 633 39.49 42.49 23.97
C THR A 633 38.18 42.39 24.75
N LYS A 634 37.28 43.37 24.58
CA LYS A 634 36.05 43.55 25.37
C LYS A 634 34.82 42.91 24.72
N SER A 635 33.95 42.32 25.52
CA SER A 635 32.49 42.50 25.42
C SER A 635 31.84 42.30 26.80
N ALA A 636 30.65 42.87 27.02
CA ALA A 636 29.91 42.67 28.26
C ALA A 636 29.09 41.37 28.15
N ALA A 637 29.23 40.47 29.12
CA ALA A 637 28.41 39.26 29.21
C ALA A 637 26.93 39.64 29.43
N ASN A 638 26.02 39.02 28.68
CA ASN A 638 24.60 39.30 28.81
C ASN A 638 24.06 38.73 30.12
N SER A 639 23.33 39.54 30.90
CA SER A 639 22.62 39.07 32.10
C SER A 639 21.42 38.15 31.83
N ARG A 640 21.29 37.64 30.59
CA ARG A 640 20.27 36.68 30.16
C ARG A 640 20.71 35.23 30.28
N ASP A 641 22.02 34.96 30.34
CA ASP A 641 22.57 33.60 30.23
C ASP A 641 22.26 32.73 31.47
N ASN A 642 21.82 33.36 32.57
CA ASN A 642 21.35 32.71 33.80
C ASN A 642 19.80 32.62 33.92
N ILE A 643 19.05 32.97 32.88
CA ILE A 643 17.57 32.88 32.87
C ILE A 643 17.15 31.67 32.02
N PRO A 644 16.48 30.65 32.59
CA PRO A 644 15.96 29.52 31.81
C PRO A 644 15.00 30.01 30.70
N PRO A 645 15.13 29.51 29.46
CA PRO A 645 14.30 29.97 28.35
C PRO A 645 12.84 29.53 28.53
N SER A 646 11.91 30.47 28.37
CA SER A 646 10.48 30.20 28.42
C SER A 646 10.03 29.27 27.29
N PRO A 647 9.11 28.31 27.54
CA PRO A 647 8.45 27.53 26.49
C PRO A 647 7.83 28.38 25.37
N ALA A 648 7.92 27.90 24.13
CA ALA A 648 7.71 28.72 22.94
C ALA A 648 6.25 28.99 22.52
N TYR A 649 5.26 28.29 23.09
CA TYR A 649 3.87 28.28 22.62
C TYR A 649 2.83 28.65 23.69
N PHE A 650 3.11 29.68 24.50
CA PHE A 650 2.09 30.21 25.41
C PHE A 650 0.99 31.00 24.68
N PRO A 651 -0.27 30.91 25.12
CA PRO A 651 -1.33 31.79 24.63
C PRO A 651 -1.08 33.26 25.01
N THR A 652 -1.05 34.14 24.03
CA THR A 652 -0.94 35.60 24.18
C THR A 652 -2.30 36.30 24.32
N SER A 653 -3.40 35.55 24.30
CA SER A 653 -4.77 36.07 24.41
C SER A 653 -5.61 35.15 25.30
N ALA A 654 -6.39 35.74 26.21
CA ALA A 654 -7.30 35.01 27.10
C ALA A 654 -8.41 34.25 26.34
N ALA A 655 -8.72 34.66 25.10
CA ALA A 655 -9.65 33.95 24.21
C ALA A 655 -8.97 32.84 23.39
N SER A 656 -7.67 32.56 23.63
CA SER A 656 -6.96 31.52 22.90
C SER A 656 -7.54 30.13 23.20
N PRO A 657 -7.81 29.30 22.17
CA PRO A 657 -8.29 27.94 22.38
C PRO A 657 -7.23 27.03 23.04
N LEU A 658 -6.01 27.51 23.33
CA LEU A 658 -5.01 26.80 24.15
C LEU A 658 -5.37 26.74 25.65
N HIS A 659 -6.18 27.68 26.16
CA HIS A 659 -6.72 27.57 27.52
C HIS A 659 -7.80 26.47 27.56
N PRO A 660 -7.65 25.41 28.39
CA PRO A 660 -8.70 24.40 28.55
C PRO A 660 -9.91 24.98 29.29
N PRO A 661 -11.12 24.42 29.10
CA PRO A 661 -12.30 24.84 29.84
C PRO A 661 -12.23 24.30 31.28
N THR A 662 -11.31 24.84 32.08
CA THR A 662 -10.89 24.29 33.39
C THR A 662 -12.06 24.14 34.37
N ALA A 663 -13.06 25.02 34.33
CA ALA A 663 -14.27 24.91 35.14
C ALA A 663 -15.11 23.67 34.74
N LEU A 664 -15.25 23.39 33.44
CA LEU A 664 -15.92 22.19 32.94
C LEU A 664 -15.13 20.94 33.30
N TYR A 665 -13.82 20.92 33.04
CA TYR A 665 -12.98 19.76 33.35
C TYR A 665 -12.96 19.46 34.86
N THR A 666 -12.98 20.49 35.71
CA THR A 666 -13.12 20.34 37.17
C THR A 666 -14.49 19.77 37.57
N LYS A 667 -15.60 20.18 36.93
CA LYS A 667 -16.92 19.56 37.14
C LYS A 667 -16.88 18.07 36.74
N LEU A 668 -16.37 17.76 35.55
CA LEU A 668 -16.34 16.42 34.98
C LEU A 668 -15.40 15.47 35.74
N LYS A 669 -14.28 15.96 36.27
CA LYS A 669 -13.38 15.18 37.14
C LYS A 669 -14.08 14.66 38.41
N ASN A 670 -14.98 15.46 38.96
CA ASN A 670 -15.66 15.18 40.23
C ASN A 670 -17.10 14.62 40.04
N ILE A 671 -17.45 14.16 38.84
CA ILE A 671 -18.79 13.64 38.55
C ILE A 671 -19.02 12.27 39.20
N SER A 672 -20.18 12.07 39.83
CA SER A 672 -20.57 10.73 40.31
C SER A 672 -20.86 9.81 39.13
N ASN A 673 -20.49 8.52 39.26
CA ASN A 673 -20.87 7.48 38.31
C ASN A 673 -22.40 7.39 38.12
N ASP A 674 -23.20 7.75 39.13
CA ASP A 674 -24.67 7.78 39.04
C ASP A 674 -25.19 8.85 38.07
N ALA A 675 -24.40 9.91 37.81
CA ALA A 675 -24.70 10.96 36.85
C ALA A 675 -24.20 10.64 35.42
N LEU A 676 -23.60 9.46 35.21
CA LEU A 676 -23.14 8.97 33.90
C LEU A 676 -24.03 7.83 33.36
N THR A 677 -24.23 7.79 32.04
CA THR A 677 -24.81 6.65 31.31
C THR A 677 -23.69 5.97 30.54
N LYS A 678 -23.36 4.72 30.89
CA LYS A 678 -22.32 3.96 30.18
C LYS A 678 -22.90 3.37 28.89
N HIS A 679 -22.37 3.83 27.75
CA HIS A 679 -22.75 3.38 26.41
C HIS A 679 -21.92 2.17 25.95
N GLN A 680 -20.65 2.12 26.34
CA GLN A 680 -19.74 1.01 26.00
C GLN A 680 -18.90 0.63 27.22
N ASP A 681 -18.71 -0.67 27.42
CA ASP A 681 -17.85 -1.26 28.45
C ASP A 681 -17.23 -2.51 27.83
N PHE A 682 -15.93 -2.49 27.57
CA PHE A 682 -15.25 -3.65 27.00
C PHE A 682 -13.78 -3.71 27.38
N VAL A 683 -13.20 -4.88 27.20
CA VAL A 683 -11.79 -5.16 27.45
C VAL A 683 -11.12 -5.44 26.11
N ILE A 684 -9.99 -4.79 25.84
CA ILE A 684 -9.12 -5.10 24.70
C ILE A 684 -8.13 -6.18 25.20
N PRO A 685 -8.11 -7.39 24.62
CA PRO A 685 -7.19 -8.45 25.02
C PRO A 685 -5.72 -8.00 24.92
N PRO A 686 -4.78 -8.63 25.64
CA PRO A 686 -3.35 -8.33 25.50
C PRO A 686 -2.85 -8.59 24.07
N ARG A 687 -1.82 -7.87 23.62
CA ARG A 687 -1.21 -8.00 22.28
C ARG A 687 -2.21 -7.78 21.11
N SER A 688 -3.29 -7.03 21.31
CA SER A 688 -4.34 -6.81 20.29
C SER A 688 -4.81 -5.36 20.22
N GLY A 689 -5.58 -5.01 19.19
CA GLY A 689 -6.14 -3.67 19.02
C GLY A 689 -7.64 -3.66 18.78
N LYS A 690 -8.31 -2.57 19.13
CA LYS A 690 -9.72 -2.32 18.83
C LYS A 690 -10.00 -0.82 18.68
N ALA A 691 -10.88 -0.48 17.74
CA ALA A 691 -11.43 0.87 17.56
C ALA A 691 -12.89 0.97 18.04
N TRP A 692 -13.35 2.19 18.33
CA TRP A 692 -14.69 2.51 18.82
C TRP A 692 -15.07 3.98 18.61
N HIS A 693 -16.37 4.28 18.55
CA HIS A 693 -16.86 5.67 18.49
C HIS A 693 -16.98 6.29 19.89
N VAL A 694 -16.72 7.59 20.01
CA VAL A 694 -17.01 8.41 21.19
C VAL A 694 -17.79 9.66 20.76
N PRO A 695 -19.06 9.84 21.16
CA PRO A 695 -19.82 11.04 20.82
C PRO A 695 -19.29 12.30 21.50
N ALA A 696 -19.43 13.46 20.84
CA ALA A 696 -19.10 14.76 21.41
C ALA A 696 -19.78 14.99 22.77
N GLY A 697 -19.06 15.57 23.73
CA GLY A 697 -19.56 15.80 25.09
C GLY A 697 -19.56 14.56 25.99
N SER A 698 -19.12 13.39 25.49
CA SER A 698 -18.97 12.18 26.29
C SER A 698 -17.59 12.10 26.97
N LEU A 699 -17.52 11.34 28.07
CA LEU A 699 -16.28 10.87 28.65
C LEU A 699 -15.89 9.52 28.03
N PHE A 700 -14.60 9.28 27.84
CA PHE A 700 -14.06 7.93 27.65
C PHE A 700 -12.88 7.68 28.60
N ARG A 701 -12.82 6.47 29.18
CA ARG A 701 -11.80 6.07 30.15
C ARG A 701 -11.06 4.84 29.65
N LEU A 702 -9.74 4.87 29.80
CA LEU A 702 -8.85 3.71 29.69
C LEU A 702 -8.43 3.31 31.10
N SER A 703 -8.34 2.02 31.39
CA SER A 703 -7.95 1.51 32.72
C SER A 703 -7.26 0.14 32.66
N THR A 704 -6.47 -0.19 33.68
CA THR A 704 -5.57 -1.35 33.71
C THR A 704 -5.99 -2.40 34.77
N PRO A 705 -7.18 -3.03 34.65
CA PRO A 705 -7.86 -3.76 35.74
C PRO A 705 -7.22 -5.10 36.17
N GLN A 706 -6.05 -5.45 35.62
CA GLN A 706 -5.28 -6.66 35.99
C GLN A 706 -3.84 -6.33 36.40
N GLY A 707 -3.51 -5.04 36.58
CA GLY A 707 -2.17 -4.56 36.87
C GLY A 707 -1.51 -3.87 35.66
N PRO A 708 -0.21 -3.57 35.75
CA PRO A 708 0.51 -2.73 34.78
C PRO A 708 0.31 -3.15 33.31
N GLN A 709 0.09 -2.19 32.41
CA GLN A 709 0.03 -2.42 30.95
C GLN A 709 0.13 -1.10 30.20
N VAL A 710 0.94 -1.06 29.13
CA VAL A 710 1.00 0.08 28.21
C VAL A 710 -0.02 -0.06 27.07
N GLY A 711 -0.52 1.05 26.52
CA GLY A 711 -1.28 1.03 25.28
C GLY A 711 -1.11 2.27 24.42
N ASP A 712 -1.30 2.10 23.11
CA ASP A 712 -0.94 3.10 22.11
C ASP A 712 -2.23 3.62 21.46
N LEU A 713 -2.58 4.89 21.71
CA LEU A 713 -3.88 5.48 21.36
C LEU A 713 -3.79 6.35 20.10
N ASN A 714 -4.61 6.04 19.09
CA ASN A 714 -4.96 6.93 17.99
C ASN A 714 -6.36 7.53 18.17
N VAL A 715 -6.57 8.73 17.60
CA VAL A 715 -7.81 9.51 17.71
C VAL A 715 -8.00 10.30 16.40
N TRP A 716 -9.16 10.12 15.78
CA TRP A 716 -9.61 10.81 14.56
C TRP A 716 -10.92 11.55 14.83
N SER A 717 -11.20 12.60 14.06
CA SER A 717 -12.57 13.12 13.94
C SER A 717 -13.45 12.07 13.28
N MET A 718 -14.63 11.79 13.86
CA MET A 718 -15.59 10.82 13.30
C MET A 718 -16.11 11.22 11.91
N HIS A 719 -16.05 12.51 11.58
CA HIS A 719 -16.64 13.07 10.35
C HIS A 719 -15.64 13.34 9.22
N ASP A 720 -14.33 13.26 9.49
CA ASP A 720 -13.27 13.40 8.48
C ASP A 720 -11.98 12.71 9.00
N PRO A 721 -11.63 11.50 8.55
CA PRO A 721 -10.44 10.78 9.05
C PRO A 721 -9.11 11.44 8.66
N ARG A 722 -9.12 12.48 7.82
CA ARG A 722 -7.94 13.32 7.58
C ARG A 722 -7.71 14.27 8.76
N GLU A 723 -8.75 14.61 9.53
CA GLU A 723 -8.62 15.32 10.79
C GLU A 723 -8.22 14.34 11.90
N LYS A 724 -6.91 14.07 12.00
CA LYS A 724 -6.33 13.09 12.94
C LYS A 724 -5.36 13.71 13.94
N PHE A 725 -5.15 13.02 15.06
CA PHE A 725 -4.35 13.53 16.17
C PHE A 725 -2.88 13.76 15.79
N TRP A 726 -2.34 14.90 16.22
CA TRP A 726 -0.98 15.33 15.90
C TRP A 726 -0.12 15.41 17.16
N ALA A 727 0.52 14.28 17.51
CA ALA A 727 1.35 14.14 18.70
C ALA A 727 2.46 15.21 18.78
N ALA A 728 3.22 15.42 17.71
CA ALA A 728 4.31 16.40 17.67
C ALA A 728 3.86 17.86 17.91
N ARG A 729 2.67 18.25 17.46
CA ARG A 729 2.12 19.59 17.72
C ARG A 729 1.50 19.69 19.10
N THR A 730 0.81 18.65 19.55
CA THR A 730 0.31 18.56 20.94
C THR A 730 1.46 18.68 21.94
N ARG A 731 2.60 18.04 21.65
CA ARG A 731 3.85 18.15 22.42
C ARG A 731 4.38 19.58 22.54
N GLN A 732 4.24 20.39 21.48
CA GLN A 732 4.64 21.79 21.47
C GLN A 732 3.62 22.69 22.19
N LEU A 733 2.32 22.41 22.03
CA LEU A 733 1.23 23.23 22.58
C LEU A 733 0.92 22.92 24.05
N GLN A 734 1.31 21.75 24.57
CA GLN A 734 1.02 21.28 25.93
C GLN A 734 2.32 20.85 26.63
N SER A 735 2.78 19.60 26.40
CA SER A 735 4.08 19.10 26.87
C SER A 735 4.43 17.74 26.23
N SER A 736 5.66 17.25 26.44
CA SER A 736 6.10 15.91 26.01
C SER A 736 5.34 14.74 26.65
N HIS A 737 4.64 15.00 27.74
CA HIS A 737 3.85 14.04 28.50
C HIS A 737 2.55 14.71 28.94
N VAL A 738 1.40 14.09 28.67
CA VAL A 738 0.09 14.70 28.94
C VAL A 738 -0.41 14.37 30.34
N LYS A 739 -1.13 15.30 30.96
CA LYS A 739 -1.80 15.15 32.26
C LYS A 739 -3.15 15.85 32.27
N GLU A 740 -3.84 15.78 33.40
CA GLU A 740 -5.07 16.54 33.66
C GLU A 740 -4.97 18.02 33.25
N GLY A 741 -5.95 18.48 32.48
CA GLY A 741 -6.02 19.82 31.90
C GLY A 741 -5.50 19.90 30.46
N ASP A 742 -4.61 19.01 30.03
CA ASP A 742 -4.09 19.04 28.67
C ASP A 742 -5.11 18.54 27.64
N ARG A 743 -4.96 18.96 26.38
CA ARG A 743 -5.77 18.52 25.23
C ARG A 743 -4.94 17.96 24.08
N LEU A 744 -5.50 16.96 23.42
CA LEU A 744 -4.98 16.36 22.20
C LEU A 744 -5.49 17.13 20.98
N TRP A 745 -4.59 17.57 20.09
CA TRP A 745 -4.91 18.46 18.96
C TRP A 745 -4.92 17.72 17.62
N SER A 746 -5.86 18.10 16.74
CA SER A 746 -5.87 17.65 15.34
C SER A 746 -4.84 18.37 14.47
N CYS A 747 -4.47 17.74 13.36
CA CYS A 747 -3.51 18.23 12.38
C CYS A 747 -3.98 19.49 11.60
N LEU A 748 -3.09 20.03 10.75
CA LEU A 748 -3.45 21.01 9.73
C LEU A 748 -4.42 20.39 8.69
N PRO A 749 -5.32 21.19 8.07
CA PRO A 749 -5.60 22.60 8.36
C PRO A 749 -6.53 22.81 9.58
N PHE A 750 -7.00 21.73 10.20
CA PHE A 750 -8.09 21.73 11.17
C PHE A 750 -7.73 22.41 12.50
N MET A 751 -6.58 22.04 13.09
CA MET A 751 -5.95 22.64 14.27
C MET A 751 -6.93 22.98 15.40
N ARG A 752 -7.64 21.96 15.90
CA ARG A 752 -8.57 22.10 17.04
C ARG A 752 -8.44 20.92 18.01
N PRO A 753 -8.94 21.03 19.26
CA PRO A 753 -9.01 19.88 20.16
C PRO A 753 -9.84 18.72 19.60
N LEU A 754 -9.36 17.50 19.85
CA LEU A 754 -10.12 16.25 19.67
C LEU A 754 -10.73 15.83 21.01
N CYS A 755 -9.90 15.75 22.05
CA CYS A 755 -10.30 15.48 23.43
C CYS A 755 -9.32 16.12 24.43
N GLY A 756 -9.69 16.18 25.70
CA GLY A 756 -8.80 16.59 26.79
C GLY A 756 -8.86 15.70 28.01
N VAL A 757 -7.75 15.62 28.74
CA VAL A 757 -7.61 14.79 29.94
C VAL A 757 -8.32 15.47 31.10
N VAL A 758 -9.38 14.86 31.61
CA VAL A 758 -10.14 15.39 32.76
C VAL A 758 -9.74 14.75 34.08
N ALA A 759 -9.27 13.50 34.08
CA ALA A 759 -8.82 12.81 35.29
C ALA A 759 -7.74 11.76 34.99
N ASP A 760 -6.67 11.72 35.79
CA ASP A 760 -5.59 10.75 35.68
C ASP A 760 -5.32 10.05 37.02
N GLY A 761 -5.33 8.72 37.00
CA GLY A 761 -5.06 7.83 38.13
C GLY A 761 -3.76 7.01 37.96
N CYS A 762 -2.92 7.35 36.98
CA CYS A 762 -1.65 6.68 36.71
C CYS A 762 -0.43 7.59 36.97
N GLU A 763 -0.40 8.21 38.16
CA GLU A 763 0.78 8.93 38.61
C GLU A 763 1.94 7.98 38.93
N ILE A 764 3.17 8.43 38.65
CA ILE A 764 4.37 7.94 39.35
C ILE A 764 4.21 8.30 40.85
N LYS A 765 4.57 7.38 41.76
CA LYS A 765 4.51 7.56 43.23
C LYS A 765 5.74 6.92 43.89
N ASP A 766 5.98 7.29 45.15
CA ASP A 766 7.15 6.90 45.96
C ASP A 766 7.32 5.38 46.17
N ALA A 767 7.93 4.73 45.18
CA ALA A 767 8.41 3.35 45.22
C ALA A 767 9.92 3.27 44.89
N GLY A 768 10.71 4.27 45.34
CA GLY A 768 12.15 4.36 45.08
C GLY A 768 12.53 4.72 43.64
N ARG A 769 11.57 5.26 42.87
CA ARG A 769 11.70 5.54 41.43
C ARG A 769 11.58 7.03 41.08
N GLU A 770 10.73 7.74 41.80
CA GLU A 770 10.57 9.19 41.73
C GLU A 770 11.80 9.86 42.35
N GLU A 771 12.36 10.85 41.66
CA GLU A 771 13.47 11.68 42.15
C GLU A 771 12.98 13.05 42.61
N LYS A 772 12.00 13.60 41.88
CA LYS A 772 11.45 14.95 42.10
C LYS A 772 10.02 15.03 41.58
N ARG A 773 9.26 15.96 42.16
CA ARG A 773 7.90 16.31 41.75
C ARG A 773 7.81 17.79 41.43
N ASP A 774 7.09 18.14 40.38
CA ASP A 774 6.77 19.52 40.02
C ASP A 774 5.28 19.69 39.65
N GLU A 775 4.91 20.86 39.13
CA GLU A 775 3.54 21.17 38.71
C GLU A 775 2.98 20.25 37.61
N ARG A 776 3.84 19.51 36.89
CA ARG A 776 3.46 18.54 35.86
C ARG A 776 3.34 17.11 36.44
N GLY A 777 3.79 16.86 37.67
CA GLY A 777 3.71 15.57 38.36
C GLY A 777 5.08 15.03 38.79
N GLY A 778 5.11 13.76 39.19
CA GLY A 778 6.36 13.06 39.51
C GLY A 778 7.27 12.86 38.29
N VAL A 779 8.57 12.76 38.54
CA VAL A 779 9.63 12.54 37.53
C VAL A 779 10.56 11.43 38.02
N THR A 780 10.89 10.47 37.16
CA THR A 780 11.85 9.41 37.52
C THR A 780 13.27 9.95 37.65
N LYS A 781 14.14 9.22 38.33
CA LYS A 781 15.60 9.48 38.43
C LYS A 781 16.36 9.58 37.10
N TRP A 782 15.71 9.32 35.96
CA TRP A 782 16.26 9.48 34.62
C TRP A 782 15.60 10.64 33.85
N GLY A 783 14.74 11.43 34.49
CA GLY A 783 13.97 12.51 33.85
C GLY A 783 12.65 12.06 33.21
N GLY A 784 12.23 10.80 33.40
CA GLY A 784 11.08 10.24 32.73
C GLY A 784 9.72 10.59 33.37
N ARG A 785 8.65 10.56 32.58
CA ARG A 785 7.26 10.80 33.03
C ARG A 785 6.26 9.86 32.35
N CYS A 786 5.03 9.79 32.87
CA CYS A 786 3.95 8.94 32.35
C CYS A 786 3.17 9.61 31.20
N HIS A 787 2.52 8.81 30.34
CA HIS A 787 1.64 9.23 29.23
C HIS A 787 2.33 10.09 28.16
N ASP A 788 3.26 9.51 27.41
CA ASP A 788 4.18 10.26 26.55
C ASP A 788 3.71 10.50 25.11
N LEU A 789 4.28 11.57 24.54
CA LEU A 789 4.21 12.00 23.14
C LEU A 789 5.62 12.11 22.54
N LEU A 790 6.60 11.35 23.04
CA LEU A 790 7.99 11.32 22.57
C LEU A 790 8.25 10.15 21.63
N GLY A 791 7.84 8.94 22.05
CA GLY A 791 7.93 7.72 21.26
C GLY A 791 6.76 7.58 20.30
N THR A 792 6.99 6.90 19.18
CA THR A 792 5.91 6.33 18.37
C THR A 792 5.71 4.85 18.72
N ARG A 793 4.59 4.30 18.28
CA ARG A 793 4.19 2.90 18.47
C ARG A 793 5.26 1.93 17.95
N CYS A 794 5.42 0.77 18.58
CA CYS A 794 6.27 -0.27 17.98
C CYS A 794 5.63 -0.82 16.69
N ASP A 795 6.46 -1.21 15.72
CA ASP A 795 6.05 -1.55 14.36
C ASP A 795 6.96 -2.63 13.72
N PRO A 796 6.48 -3.37 12.70
CA PRO A 796 7.25 -4.45 12.08
C PRO A 796 8.42 -3.97 11.23
N TYR A 797 8.44 -2.71 10.76
CA TYR A 797 9.48 -2.20 9.88
C TYR A 797 10.75 -1.85 10.66
N VAL A 798 10.61 -1.15 11.79
CA VAL A 798 11.70 -0.91 12.73
C VAL A 798 12.18 -2.22 13.37
N SER A 799 11.26 -3.14 13.71
CA SER A 799 11.62 -4.47 14.19
C SER A 799 12.51 -5.21 13.19
N ASN A 800 12.05 -5.35 11.94
CA ASN A 800 12.84 -5.97 10.87
C ASN A 800 14.15 -5.22 10.57
N MET A 801 14.20 -3.89 10.66
CA MET A 801 15.43 -3.11 10.53
C MET A 801 16.46 -3.42 11.63
N LEU A 802 16.00 -3.67 12.86
CA LEU A 802 16.86 -3.93 14.02
C LEU A 802 17.25 -5.42 14.17
N THR A 803 16.41 -6.35 13.72
CA THR A 803 16.60 -7.80 13.97
C THR A 803 16.74 -8.65 12.70
N SER A 804 16.42 -8.11 11.52
CA SER A 804 16.26 -8.87 10.27
C SER A 804 15.20 -9.98 10.32
N THR A 805 14.17 -9.84 11.18
CA THR A 805 13.06 -10.80 11.30
C THR A 805 11.69 -10.15 11.14
N SER A 806 10.77 -10.81 10.45
CA SER A 806 9.35 -10.41 10.35
C SER A 806 8.53 -10.93 11.52
N TYR A 807 7.69 -10.08 12.12
CA TYR A 807 6.76 -10.44 13.20
C TYR A 807 5.55 -9.49 13.20
N ASP A 808 4.33 -10.02 13.14
CA ASP A 808 3.12 -9.22 12.83
C ASP A 808 2.30 -8.78 14.05
N TYR A 809 2.85 -8.92 15.26
CA TYR A 809 2.18 -8.56 16.53
C TYR A 809 2.88 -7.38 17.20
N HIS A 810 2.92 -6.26 16.50
CA HIS A 810 3.30 -4.94 16.99
C HIS A 810 2.09 -4.03 17.22
N CYS A 811 2.28 -2.90 17.93
CA CYS A 811 1.23 -1.90 18.13
C CYS A 811 0.72 -1.30 16.83
N HIS A 812 1.61 -1.06 15.87
CA HIS A 812 1.24 -0.65 14.51
C HIS A 812 0.25 -1.65 13.89
N SER A 813 0.64 -2.91 13.78
CA SER A 813 -0.18 -3.99 13.20
C SER A 813 -1.52 -4.18 13.92
N ASN A 814 -1.53 -3.98 15.25
CA ASN A 814 -2.76 -4.00 16.06
C ASN A 814 -3.70 -2.83 15.74
N LEU A 815 -3.17 -1.61 15.58
CA LEU A 815 -3.97 -0.44 15.21
C LEU A 815 -4.50 -0.54 13.76
N VAL A 816 -3.72 -1.07 12.82
CA VAL A 816 -4.20 -1.36 11.44
C VAL A 816 -5.39 -2.33 11.48
N ARG A 817 -5.23 -3.47 12.17
CA ARG A 817 -6.32 -4.44 12.36
C ARG A 817 -7.54 -3.84 13.07
N ALA A 818 -7.34 -2.89 13.98
CA ALA A 818 -8.41 -2.22 14.70
C ALA A 818 -9.26 -1.28 13.84
N VAL A 819 -8.67 -0.61 12.83
CA VAL A 819 -9.36 0.43 12.04
C VAL A 819 -9.89 -0.04 10.69
N LEU A 820 -9.41 -1.17 10.15
CA LEU A 820 -9.94 -1.78 8.92
C LEU A 820 -11.48 -1.93 8.89
N PRO A 821 -12.18 -2.33 9.98
CA PRO A 821 -13.64 -2.42 10.01
C PRO A 821 -14.37 -1.08 9.86
N TYR A 822 -13.66 0.05 10.02
CA TYR A 822 -14.18 1.42 9.91
C TYR A 822 -13.86 2.04 8.54
N GLY A 823 -13.35 1.26 7.59
CA GLY A 823 -13.01 1.71 6.23
C GLY A 823 -11.68 2.48 6.13
N LEU A 824 -10.87 2.46 7.19
CA LEU A 824 -9.54 3.06 7.22
C LEU A 824 -8.44 2.05 6.89
N THR A 825 -7.28 2.56 6.50
CA THR A 825 -6.12 1.80 6.02
C THR A 825 -4.90 1.98 6.92
N GLU A 826 -3.78 1.34 6.58
CA GLU A 826 -2.50 1.54 7.26
C GLU A 826 -2.00 2.99 7.18
N PHE A 827 -2.23 3.68 6.06
CA PHE A 827 -1.88 5.10 5.88
C PHE A 827 -2.67 6.05 6.81
N ASP A 828 -3.79 5.58 7.37
CA ASP A 828 -4.59 6.36 8.32
C ASP A 828 -4.01 6.30 9.74
N VAL A 829 -3.30 5.22 10.09
CA VAL A 829 -2.67 4.97 11.41
C VAL A 829 -1.49 5.93 11.63
N HIS A 830 -1.67 6.86 12.56
CA HIS A 830 -0.77 7.99 12.78
C HIS A 830 -0.02 7.88 14.13
N ASP A 831 0.78 8.89 14.49
CA ASP A 831 1.44 8.93 15.81
C ASP A 831 0.45 8.86 16.97
N VAL A 832 0.88 8.21 18.04
CA VAL A 832 0.06 7.78 19.16
C VAL A 832 0.24 8.65 20.40
N LEU A 833 -0.69 8.55 21.35
CA LEU A 833 -0.43 8.81 22.76
C LEU A 833 -0.16 7.47 23.44
N ASN A 834 1.01 7.30 24.04
CA ASN A 834 1.39 6.06 24.73
C ASN A 834 0.88 6.13 26.18
N VAL A 835 -0.35 5.67 26.42
CA VAL A 835 -0.95 5.71 27.77
C VAL A 835 -0.30 4.69 28.68
N PHE A 836 -0.12 5.08 29.94
CA PHE A 836 0.52 4.30 31.01
C PHE A 836 2.01 3.96 30.76
N GLN A 837 2.61 4.41 29.65
CA GLN A 837 4.04 4.29 29.36
C GLN A 837 4.83 5.36 30.12
N VAL A 838 6.05 5.04 30.58
CA VAL A 838 7.01 6.04 31.05
C VAL A 838 8.18 6.15 30.09
N THR A 839 8.52 7.37 29.68
CA THR A 839 9.64 7.63 28.76
C THR A 839 10.39 8.89 29.15
N GLY A 840 11.55 9.11 28.54
CA GLY A 840 12.29 10.36 28.62
C GLY A 840 13.39 10.43 27.56
N LEU A 841 14.22 11.46 27.67
CA LEU A 841 15.47 11.59 26.92
C LEU A 841 16.64 11.55 27.91
N ASP A 842 17.68 10.80 27.60
CA ASP A 842 18.89 10.73 28.42
C ASP A 842 19.78 11.98 28.27
N SER A 843 20.94 12.00 28.95
CA SER A 843 21.90 13.10 28.89
C SER A 843 22.56 13.33 27.52
N GLN A 844 22.33 12.44 26.54
CA GLN A 844 22.74 12.58 25.14
C GLN A 844 21.53 12.88 24.22
N GLY A 845 20.34 13.10 24.78
CA GLY A 845 19.11 13.36 24.03
C GLY A 845 18.47 12.11 23.43
N ARG A 846 18.89 10.91 23.83
CA ARG A 846 18.39 9.63 23.29
C ARG A 846 17.14 9.18 24.02
N TYR A 847 16.14 8.74 23.26
CA TYR A 847 14.88 8.22 23.80
C TYR A 847 15.09 6.94 24.61
N PHE A 848 14.49 6.89 25.81
CA PHE A 848 14.42 5.69 26.64
C PHE A 848 12.98 5.40 27.07
N MET A 849 12.72 4.12 27.36
CA MET A 849 11.45 3.64 27.93
C MET A 849 11.70 3.04 29.31
N GLU A 850 10.67 3.07 30.14
CA GLU A 850 10.69 2.63 31.51
C GLU A 850 9.38 1.87 31.83
N ALA A 851 9.48 0.82 32.66
CA ALA A 851 8.34 -0.02 33.04
C ALA A 851 7.13 0.78 33.53
N SER A 852 5.90 0.39 33.19
CA SER A 852 4.69 1.12 33.55
C SER A 852 4.51 1.28 35.08
N PRO A 853 4.09 2.46 35.57
CA PRO A 853 3.73 2.68 36.98
C PRO A 853 2.26 2.33 37.27
N ALA A 854 1.50 1.87 36.27
CA ALA A 854 0.07 1.59 36.40
C ALA A 854 -0.21 0.42 37.36
N THR A 855 -1.33 0.52 38.07
CA THR A 855 -1.84 -0.49 39.01
C THR A 855 -3.19 -1.02 38.55
N GLU A 856 -3.75 -2.01 39.25
CA GLU A 856 -5.14 -2.48 39.04
C GLU A 856 -6.19 -1.35 39.14
N ASN A 857 -5.86 -0.26 39.85
CA ASN A 857 -6.73 0.90 40.06
C ASN A 857 -6.37 2.11 39.15
N SER A 858 -5.38 1.97 38.26
CA SER A 858 -4.93 3.07 37.40
C SER A 858 -5.81 3.25 36.16
N TYR A 859 -6.01 4.50 35.78
CA TYR A 859 -6.86 4.91 34.68
C TYR A 859 -6.43 6.26 34.12
N ILE A 860 -6.88 6.59 32.91
CA ILE A 860 -6.89 7.95 32.37
C ILE A 860 -8.25 8.21 31.70
N THR A 861 -8.86 9.34 32.00
CA THR A 861 -10.21 9.73 31.54
C THR A 861 -10.11 11.00 30.69
N PHE A 862 -10.68 10.93 29.48
CA PHE A 862 -10.75 12.01 28.52
C PHE A 862 -12.20 12.49 28.33
N PHE A 863 -12.37 13.76 27.97
CA PHE A 863 -13.62 14.34 27.49
C PHE A 863 -13.53 14.64 25.99
N ALA A 864 -14.52 14.23 25.21
CA ALA A 864 -14.55 14.38 23.75
C ALA A 864 -15.05 15.78 23.35
N GLU A 865 -14.16 16.60 22.78
CA GLU A 865 -14.43 18.00 22.37
C GLU A 865 -15.16 18.09 21.00
N GLN A 866 -15.26 16.96 20.30
CA GLN A 866 -16.03 16.72 19.07
C GLN A 866 -16.33 15.21 18.99
N ASP A 867 -17.06 14.74 17.96
CA ASP A 867 -17.27 13.29 17.76
C ASP A 867 -15.97 12.63 17.28
N LEU A 868 -15.62 11.50 17.88
CA LEU A 868 -14.35 10.81 17.64
C LEU A 868 -14.53 9.37 17.19
N LEU A 869 -13.63 8.92 16.32
CA LEU A 869 -13.20 7.53 16.26
C LEU A 869 -11.91 7.42 17.07
N CYS A 870 -11.86 6.49 18.03
CA CYS A 870 -10.66 6.19 18.81
C CYS A 870 -10.21 4.75 18.52
N ALA A 871 -8.90 4.49 18.55
CA ALA A 871 -8.37 3.12 18.50
C ALA A 871 -7.19 2.96 19.45
N LEU A 872 -7.11 1.82 20.14
CA LEU A 872 -6.03 1.50 21.06
C LEU A 872 -5.46 0.12 20.74
N SER A 873 -4.13 0.01 20.71
CA SER A 873 -3.42 -1.26 20.86
C SER A 873 -3.04 -1.48 22.32
N THR A 874 -3.27 -2.68 22.87
CA THR A 874 -2.56 -3.12 24.08
C THR A 874 -1.14 -3.51 23.69
N CYS A 875 -0.15 -2.84 24.29
CA CYS A 875 1.24 -2.98 23.89
C CYS A 875 1.72 -4.45 23.96
N PRO A 876 2.25 -5.02 22.87
CA PRO A 876 2.82 -6.37 22.87
C PRO A 876 4.12 -6.52 23.68
N GLY A 877 4.70 -5.41 24.15
CA GLY A 877 5.74 -5.39 25.19
C GLY A 877 5.20 -5.35 26.63
N GLY A 878 3.88 -5.49 26.80
CA GLY A 878 3.20 -5.59 28.10
C GLY A 878 3.32 -4.33 28.94
N ASP A 879 3.98 -4.46 30.09
CA ASP A 879 4.28 -3.35 31.00
C ASP A 879 5.70 -2.77 30.82
N LEU A 880 6.46 -3.24 29.83
CA LEU A 880 7.86 -2.88 29.54
C LEU A 880 8.89 -3.22 30.63
N SER A 881 8.52 -3.93 31.71
CA SER A 881 9.48 -4.40 32.73
C SER A 881 10.44 -5.50 32.23
N ALA A 882 10.15 -6.08 31.06
CA ALA A 882 10.92 -7.14 30.42
C ALA A 882 11.36 -6.78 28.98
N TRP A 883 11.30 -5.50 28.59
CA TRP A 883 11.46 -5.06 27.20
C TRP A 883 12.85 -5.33 26.61
N GLY A 884 12.90 -5.92 25.41
CA GLY A 884 14.10 -6.00 24.59
C GLY A 884 13.84 -6.51 23.16
N TRP A 885 14.51 -5.92 22.17
CA TRP A 885 14.33 -6.26 20.74
C TRP A 885 14.78 -7.68 20.36
N HIS A 886 15.55 -8.37 21.21
CA HIS A 886 16.13 -9.68 20.90
C HIS A 886 15.15 -10.88 21.03
N GLN A 887 13.89 -10.68 21.45
CA GLN A 887 12.87 -11.76 21.48
C GLN A 887 12.30 -12.10 20.09
N ALA A 888 13.11 -11.93 19.04
CA ALA A 888 12.83 -12.33 17.66
C ALA A 888 12.98 -13.85 17.42
N GLU A 889 13.64 -14.57 18.34
CA GLU A 889 13.86 -16.03 18.22
C GLU A 889 12.65 -16.88 18.63
N GLU A 890 11.57 -16.84 17.85
CA GLU A 890 10.52 -17.89 17.88
C GLU A 890 10.51 -18.75 16.60
N ALA A 891 11.71 -19.07 16.09
CA ALA A 891 11.92 -19.93 14.93
C ALA A 891 13.02 -21.01 15.12
N GLY A 892 13.28 -21.46 16.35
CA GLY A 892 13.84 -22.80 16.56
C GLY A 892 15.37 -23.00 16.58
N GLY A 893 16.13 -22.03 17.11
CA GLY A 893 17.37 -22.27 17.87
C GLY A 893 18.69 -22.46 17.10
N GLY A 894 19.80 -22.01 17.72
CA GLY A 894 21.14 -22.43 17.30
C GLY A 894 22.29 -21.43 17.42
N ALA A 895 22.35 -20.56 18.44
CA ALA A 895 23.54 -19.77 18.75
C ALA A 895 23.83 -19.74 20.26
N GLU A 896 25.10 -19.96 20.64
CA GLU A 896 25.59 -19.77 22.01
C GLU A 896 26.18 -18.36 22.16
N ASP A 897 25.76 -17.60 23.17
CA ASP A 897 26.50 -16.42 23.63
C ASP A 897 26.33 -16.21 25.15
N GLU A 898 27.43 -16.18 25.90
CA GLU A 898 27.41 -16.32 27.37
C GLU A 898 27.25 -14.98 28.12
N LYS A 899 26.03 -14.65 28.57
CA LYS A 899 25.80 -13.66 29.64
C LYS A 899 24.76 -14.10 30.67
N LYS A 900 25.20 -14.86 31.68
CA LYS A 900 24.42 -15.12 32.91
C LYS A 900 24.41 -13.86 33.80
N GLY A 901 23.23 -13.40 34.23
CA GLY A 901 23.12 -12.21 35.08
C GLY A 901 21.80 -12.02 35.81
N GLU A 902 20.66 -12.27 35.16
CA GLU A 902 19.31 -12.12 35.72
C GLU A 902 18.32 -13.10 35.04
N GLU A 903 17.20 -13.42 35.70
CA GLU A 903 16.12 -14.21 35.09
C GLU A 903 15.40 -13.39 34.01
N GLN A 904 15.76 -13.61 32.74
CA GLN A 904 15.21 -12.89 31.61
C GLN A 904 13.73 -13.28 31.37
N ARG A 905 12.82 -12.46 31.89
CA ARG A 905 11.36 -12.67 31.77
C ARG A 905 10.91 -12.53 30.32
N ASP A 906 10.01 -13.41 29.90
CA ASP A 906 9.30 -13.32 28.61
C ASP A 906 8.39 -12.07 28.61
N MET A 907 8.47 -11.22 27.57
CA MET A 907 7.62 -10.03 27.45
C MET A 907 6.13 -10.38 27.44
N LYS A 908 5.74 -11.54 26.91
CA LYS A 908 4.34 -12.01 26.92
C LYS A 908 3.83 -12.28 28.33
N SER A 909 4.69 -12.64 29.27
CA SER A 909 4.32 -12.84 30.69
C SER A 909 3.89 -11.55 31.40
N THR A 910 4.25 -10.40 30.83
CA THR A 910 3.86 -9.05 31.33
C THR A 910 2.67 -8.45 30.57
N CYS A 911 2.15 -9.13 29.55
CA CYS A 911 1.06 -8.64 28.71
C CYS A 911 -0.31 -8.85 29.38
N ARG A 912 -1.00 -7.75 29.68
CA ARG A 912 -2.30 -7.69 30.33
C ARG A 912 -3.30 -6.89 29.46
N PRO A 913 -4.62 -6.95 29.71
CA PRO A 913 -5.59 -6.23 28.92
C PRO A 913 -5.85 -4.80 29.44
N ILE A 914 -6.31 -3.91 28.56
CA ILE A 914 -6.82 -2.57 28.93
C ILE A 914 -8.35 -2.58 28.78
N ARG A 915 -9.05 -2.02 29.77
CA ARG A 915 -10.50 -1.79 29.71
C ARG A 915 -10.81 -0.39 29.21
N VAL A 916 -11.80 -0.31 28.33
CA VAL A 916 -12.35 0.91 27.74
C VAL A 916 -13.79 1.10 28.22
N GLU A 917 -14.09 2.29 28.73
CA GLU A 917 -15.45 2.71 29.10
C GLU A 917 -15.82 3.97 28.31
N VAL A 918 -17.03 4.05 27.75
CA VAL A 918 -17.58 5.28 27.11
C VAL A 918 -18.86 5.67 27.83
N MET A 919 -18.95 6.92 28.27
CA MET A 919 -19.93 7.40 29.25
C MET A 919 -20.48 8.79 28.86
N GLU A 920 -21.78 8.88 28.62
CA GLU A 920 -22.47 10.17 28.41
C GLU A 920 -22.89 10.78 29.75
N VAL A 921 -22.86 12.11 29.86
CA VAL A 921 -23.35 12.84 31.03
C VAL A 921 -24.88 12.93 30.97
N LYS A 922 -25.57 12.43 32.00
CA LYS A 922 -27.06 12.38 32.05
C LYS A 922 -27.70 13.76 32.07
N ASP A 923 -27.15 14.67 32.87
CA ASP A 923 -27.60 16.07 32.94
C ASP A 923 -26.81 16.93 31.95
N LYS A 924 -27.46 17.32 30.86
CA LYS A 924 -26.83 18.16 29.83
C LYS A 924 -26.61 19.61 30.29
N GLY A 925 -27.21 20.03 31.41
CA GLY A 925 -26.87 21.29 32.10
C GLY A 925 -25.44 21.30 32.66
N MET A 926 -24.82 20.14 32.88
CA MET A 926 -23.39 20.07 33.24
C MET A 926 -22.47 20.57 32.12
N LEU A 927 -22.94 20.53 30.87
CA LEU A 927 -22.25 21.04 29.67
C LEU A 927 -22.70 22.47 29.29
N GLU A 928 -23.48 23.16 30.14
CA GLU A 928 -23.91 24.53 29.88
C GLU A 928 -22.69 25.48 29.76
N GLY A 929 -22.67 26.27 28.68
CA GLY A 929 -21.55 27.16 28.33
C GLY A 929 -20.40 26.48 27.57
N TRP A 930 -20.47 25.18 27.27
CA TRP A 930 -19.54 24.50 26.37
C TRP A 930 -20.06 24.52 24.92
N GLU A 931 -19.15 24.70 23.97
CA GLU A 931 -19.38 24.51 22.55
C GLU A 931 -18.32 23.56 21.98
N GLY A 932 -18.71 22.67 21.07
CA GLY A 932 -17.78 21.74 20.41
C GLY A 932 -16.67 22.48 19.65
N ALA A 933 -15.47 21.88 19.65
CA ALA A 933 -14.25 22.50 19.16
C ALA A 933 -14.38 23.01 17.70
N LYS A 934 -14.13 24.31 17.48
CA LYS A 934 -14.18 24.96 16.16
C LYS A 934 -12.83 24.86 15.45
N LYS A 935 -12.85 24.63 14.13
CA LYS A 935 -11.64 24.58 13.29
C LYS A 935 -10.93 25.93 13.28
N SER A 936 -9.61 25.92 13.03
CA SER A 936 -8.79 27.14 12.93
C SER A 936 -9.41 28.17 11.97
N GLY A 937 -9.49 29.42 12.44
CA GLY A 937 -10.00 30.56 11.65
C GLY A 937 -9.00 31.16 10.66
N TYR A 938 -7.87 30.49 10.41
CA TYR A 938 -6.82 30.99 9.52
C TYR A 938 -7.32 31.09 8.06
N LYS A 939 -7.13 32.28 7.47
CA LYS A 939 -7.52 32.60 6.08
C LYS A 939 -6.37 33.20 5.26
N GLY A 940 -5.15 33.28 5.80
CA GLY A 940 -4.03 34.04 5.23
C GLY A 940 -3.35 33.43 3.99
N MET A 941 -4.01 32.48 3.30
CA MET A 941 -3.56 31.85 2.06
C MET A 941 -2.08 31.44 2.03
N HIS A 942 -1.50 31.03 3.17
CA HIS A 942 -0.09 30.64 3.32
C HIS A 942 0.94 31.69 2.84
N GLY A 943 0.57 32.97 2.80
CA GLY A 943 1.44 34.04 2.32
C GLY A 943 1.47 34.21 0.80
N MET A 944 0.55 33.57 0.05
CA MET A 944 0.39 33.75 -1.40
C MET A 944 0.03 35.19 -1.83
N HIS A 945 -0.25 36.08 -0.87
CA HIS A 945 -0.30 37.52 -1.03
C HIS A 945 0.58 38.17 0.03
N VAL A 946 1.44 39.10 -0.37
CA VAL A 946 2.23 39.93 0.55
C VAL A 946 1.31 40.93 1.26
N PRO A 947 1.32 41.03 2.60
CA PRO A 947 0.52 42.03 3.33
C PRO A 947 0.94 43.46 2.98
N GLU A 948 -0.03 44.39 2.91
CA GLU A 948 0.29 45.81 2.74
C GLU A 948 1.16 46.31 3.91
N GLY A 949 2.39 46.73 3.59
CA GLY A 949 3.39 47.20 4.56
C GLY A 949 4.53 46.22 4.87
N GLU A 950 4.49 44.98 4.35
CA GLU A 950 5.62 44.03 4.44
C GLU A 950 6.44 44.01 3.12
N VAL A 951 7.13 45.12 2.84
CA VAL A 951 8.09 45.29 1.72
C VAL A 951 9.35 46.02 2.18
#